data_AF-A0A9W6DST1-F1
#
_entry.id   AF-A0A9W6DST1-F1
#
_cell.length_a   1.000
_cell.length_b   1.000
_cell.length_c   1.000
_cell.angle_alpha   90.00
_cell.angle_beta   90.00
_cell.angle_gamma   90.00
#
_symmetry.space_group_name_H-M   'P 1'
#
loop_
_entity.id
_entity.type
_entity.pdbx_description
1 polymer ?
#
loop_
_entity_poly.entity_id
_entity_poly.type
_entity_poly.pdbx_seq_one_letter_code
_entity_poly.pdbx_strand_id
1 'polypeptide(L)'
;MADSGLVDHSPHHPTKAAQLSTASNVILIDNYDSFTWNVYQYLVLEGATVNVFRNDQITLEELIAKKPTQLVISPGPGHPETDAGISSAAIQYFSGKIPIFGVCMGQQCIITCFGGKVDVTGEILHGKTSALKHDGKGAYEGLPDSLAVTRYHSLAGTHATIPDCLEVSSSVQLADDSNKDVIMGVRHKELAVEGVQFHPESILTEYGRTMFRNFLKLTAGTWEGNGKHFDEQSNTTKTTVPSNTAPKTDKKKSILERIYDHRRAAVAVQKTIPSQRPADLQAAYDLNLAPPQVSFPARLRQSPYPLSLMAEIKRASPSKGMIAENACAPAQARQYAKAGASVISVLTEPEWFKGSIDDLRAVRQSLEGLTNRPAILRKEFVFDEYQILEARLAGADTVLLIVKMLSVELLTRLYHYSRSLGMEPLVEVNTPEEMKIAVDLGAQVIGVNNRDLTSFEVDLGTTSRLMDQVPSSTIVCALSGISGPKDVEAYKKEGVKAILVGEALMRAADTAAFVAELLGGSSQGISSESRSSPLVKICGTRSEEAARAAIEAGADLIGIIMVQGRTRCVPDDVALRISQVVKSTQKPASQTPATSQATPPAASVEYFDHSAKILRHPTRALLVGVFQNQPLEYILSQQQKLGLDVVQLHGSEPLEWAKLIPVPVIRKFGLDEPAIARRAYHSLPLLDSGVGGTGELLDQSRVQSVLDKDSGLRVILAGGLDPTNVAGIVQKLGESGRKVVGVDVSSGVESDGAQDLGKIRAFVQAVRGL
;
A
#
# COMPACT_ATOMS: atom_id res chain seq x y z
N MET A 1 12.26 6.35 -5.84
CA MET A 1 13.17 6.47 -4.68
C MET A 1 14.38 7.29 -5.15
N ALA A 2 14.92 8.17 -4.31
CA ALA A 2 15.33 9.54 -4.64
C ALA A 2 14.06 10.38 -4.85
N ASP A 3 13.71 11.36 -4.04
CA ASP A 3 14.44 12.07 -3.02
C ASP A 3 13.43 12.17 -1.86
N SER A 4 13.37 11.11 -1.05
CA SER A 4 13.04 11.33 0.35
C SER A 4 14.20 12.12 0.91
N GLY A 5 13.98 13.08 1.80
CA GLY A 5 15.05 13.72 2.59
C GLY A 5 15.97 12.77 3.38
N LEU A 6 15.94 11.46 3.10
CA LEU A 6 17.08 10.56 3.21
C LEU A 6 18.20 11.07 2.29
N VAL A 7 19.06 11.90 2.86
CA VAL A 7 20.39 12.08 2.31
C VAL A 7 21.11 10.73 2.45
N ASP A 8 21.44 10.12 1.31
CA ASP A 8 22.28 8.93 1.25
C ASP A 8 23.71 9.35 1.64
N HIS A 9 24.10 9.02 2.85
CA HIS A 9 25.45 9.23 3.37
C HIS A 9 26.38 8.05 3.07
N SER A 10 25.94 7.05 2.28
CA SER A 10 26.87 6.05 1.78
C SER A 10 27.89 6.72 0.86
N PRO A 11 29.14 6.28 0.93
CA PRO A 11 30.13 6.77 0.02
C PRO A 11 29.84 6.25 -1.40
N HIS A 12 29.45 7.13 -2.32
CA HIS A 12 29.37 6.82 -3.74
C HIS A 12 30.78 6.69 -4.33
N HIS A 13 31.20 5.48 -4.71
CA HIS A 13 32.58 5.15 -5.12
C HIS A 13 33.60 5.46 -4.03
N PRO A 14 33.60 4.72 -2.91
CA PRO A 14 34.45 5.04 -1.78
C PRO A 14 35.93 4.96 -2.15
N THR A 15 36.63 6.09 -2.09
CA THR A 15 38.09 6.08 -2.07
C THR A 15 38.55 5.42 -0.78
N LYS A 16 39.27 4.31 -0.92
CA LYS A 16 39.93 3.66 0.21
C LYS A 16 41.04 4.58 0.72
N ALA A 17 41.02 4.89 2.01
CA ALA A 17 42.10 5.60 2.67
C ALA A 17 43.40 4.78 2.61
N ALA A 18 44.54 5.46 2.72
CA ALA A 18 45.82 4.78 2.89
C ALA A 18 45.76 3.88 4.14
N GLN A 19 46.46 2.75 4.11
CA GLN A 19 46.51 1.86 5.28
C GLN A 19 47.06 2.61 6.49
N LEU A 20 46.35 2.50 7.61
CA LEU A 20 46.75 3.09 8.88
C LEU A 20 47.63 2.09 9.62
N SER A 21 48.87 2.49 9.95
CA SER A 21 49.77 1.68 10.77
C SER A 21 49.21 1.41 12.16
N THR A 22 48.42 2.36 12.68
CA THR A 22 47.70 2.25 13.96
C THR A 22 46.66 1.13 13.94
N ALA A 23 46.06 0.83 12.78
CA ALA A 23 44.98 -0.14 12.61
C ALA A 23 45.41 -1.36 11.77
N SER A 24 46.59 -1.90 12.08
CA SER A 24 47.19 -3.00 11.32
C SER A 24 46.58 -4.38 11.60
N ASN A 25 45.82 -4.54 12.69
CA ASN A 25 45.09 -5.76 13.00
C ASN A 25 43.85 -5.48 13.88
N VAL A 26 42.80 -4.95 13.25
CA VAL A 26 41.51 -4.72 13.92
C VAL A 26 40.73 -6.03 13.96
N ILE A 27 40.30 -6.43 15.15
CA ILE A 27 39.39 -7.56 15.32
C ILE A 27 37.96 -7.05 15.32
N LEU A 28 37.12 -7.60 14.46
CA LEU A 28 35.67 -7.41 14.49
C LEU A 28 35.01 -8.70 14.97
N ILE A 29 34.34 -8.66 16.13
CA ILE A 29 33.50 -9.76 16.59
C ILE A 29 32.12 -9.60 15.96
N ASP A 30 31.73 -10.57 15.13
CA ASP A 30 30.45 -10.66 14.44
C ASP A 30 29.41 -11.37 15.33
N ASN A 31 28.40 -10.62 15.73
CA ASN A 31 27.26 -11.10 16.50
C ASN A 31 26.05 -11.46 15.62
N TYR A 32 26.28 -11.90 14.38
CA TYR A 32 25.26 -12.40 13.45
C TYR A 32 24.21 -11.36 13.00
N ASP A 33 24.64 -10.11 12.84
CA ASP A 33 23.79 -9.05 12.29
C ASP A 33 24.04 -8.82 10.79
N SER A 34 22.97 -8.54 10.05
CA SER A 34 23.05 -8.26 8.62
C SER A 34 23.90 -7.02 8.27
N PHE A 35 24.12 -6.10 9.22
CA PHE A 35 24.92 -4.89 9.07
C PHE A 35 26.40 -5.07 9.46
N THR A 36 26.83 -6.22 10.01
CA THR A 36 28.25 -6.47 10.33
C THR A 36 29.16 -6.27 9.10
N TRP A 37 28.67 -6.64 7.91
CA TRP A 37 29.40 -6.43 6.66
C TRP A 37 29.68 -4.94 6.38
N ASN A 38 28.75 -4.05 6.71
CA ASN A 38 28.89 -2.62 6.50
C ASN A 38 29.91 -2.02 7.48
N VAL A 39 29.92 -2.49 8.73
CA VAL A 39 30.97 -2.13 9.72
C VAL A 39 32.35 -2.56 9.20
N TYR A 40 32.48 -3.82 8.76
CA TYR A 40 33.72 -4.31 8.15
C TYR A 40 34.16 -3.44 6.97
N GLN A 41 33.22 -3.12 6.07
CA GLN A 41 33.50 -2.32 4.89
C GLN A 41 34.00 -0.92 5.27
N TYR A 42 33.35 -0.23 6.20
CA TYR A 42 33.74 1.12 6.61
C TYR A 42 35.12 1.13 7.27
N LEU A 43 35.43 0.15 8.12
CA LEU A 43 36.75 0.01 8.73
C LEU A 43 37.85 -0.17 7.66
N VAL A 44 37.62 -1.04 6.67
CA VAL A 44 38.58 -1.28 5.56
C VAL A 44 38.73 -0.03 4.69
N LEU A 45 37.64 0.68 4.43
CA LEU A 45 37.64 1.93 3.65
C LEU A 45 38.37 3.06 4.36
N GLU A 46 38.42 3.06 5.69
CA GLU A 46 39.22 3.99 6.51
C GLU A 46 40.65 3.51 6.77
N GLY A 47 41.09 2.45 6.09
CA GLY A 47 42.49 2.03 6.07
C GLY A 47 42.87 0.96 7.11
N ALA A 48 41.90 0.35 7.79
CA ALA A 48 42.17 -0.77 8.70
C ALA A 48 42.41 -2.09 7.94
N THR A 49 43.22 -2.95 8.54
CA THR A 49 43.27 -4.38 8.22
C THR A 49 42.40 -5.12 9.23
N VAL A 50 41.28 -5.68 8.78
CA VAL A 50 40.24 -6.23 9.67
C VAL A 50 40.19 -7.76 9.57
N ASN A 51 40.22 -8.44 10.72
CA ASN A 51 39.94 -9.86 10.84
C ASN A 51 38.60 -10.06 11.58
N VAL A 52 37.70 -10.83 10.98
CA VAL A 52 36.34 -11.02 11.49
C VAL A 52 36.21 -12.41 12.09
N PHE A 53 35.67 -12.49 13.30
CA PHE A 53 35.36 -13.75 13.98
C PHE A 53 33.94 -13.71 14.51
N ARG A 54 33.17 -14.76 14.28
CA ARG A 54 31.84 -14.88 14.90
C ARG A 54 31.98 -15.09 16.40
N ASN A 55 31.02 -14.55 17.15
CA ASN A 55 31.05 -14.50 18.61
C ASN A 55 31.11 -15.87 19.33
N ASP A 56 30.91 -16.96 18.60
CA ASP A 56 30.93 -18.34 19.06
C ASP A 56 31.96 -19.23 18.33
N GLN A 57 32.76 -18.66 17.41
CA GLN A 57 33.72 -19.39 16.57
C GLN A 57 35.20 -19.10 16.89
N ILE A 58 35.47 -18.40 17.99
CA ILE A 58 36.83 -18.15 18.50
C ILE A 58 36.81 -18.11 20.03
N THR A 59 37.82 -18.67 20.68
CA THR A 59 37.97 -18.54 22.13
C THR A 59 38.66 -17.24 22.52
N LEU A 60 38.54 -16.84 23.79
CA LEU A 60 39.24 -15.65 24.28
C LEU A 60 40.76 -15.81 24.17
N GLU A 61 41.29 -17.00 24.46
CA GLU A 61 42.73 -17.31 24.38
C GLU A 61 43.25 -17.20 22.95
N GLU A 62 42.49 -17.74 21.99
CA GLU A 62 42.80 -17.61 20.57
C GLU A 62 42.78 -16.15 20.12
N LEU A 63 41.80 -15.38 20.59
CA LEU A 63 41.68 -13.96 20.28
C LEU A 63 42.85 -13.13 20.85
N ILE A 64 43.29 -13.44 22.06
CA ILE A 64 44.50 -12.86 22.68
C ILE A 64 45.75 -13.17 21.84
N ALA A 65 45.88 -14.42 21.38
CA ALA A 65 47.01 -14.85 20.58
C ALA A 65 47.10 -14.12 19.23
N LYS A 66 45.98 -13.60 18.70
CA LYS A 66 45.96 -12.77 17.48
C LYS A 66 46.60 -11.40 17.65
N LYS A 67 46.84 -10.93 18.88
CA LYS A 67 47.42 -9.60 19.18
C LYS A 67 46.65 -8.48 18.44
N PRO A 68 45.35 -8.28 18.75
CA PRO A 68 44.58 -7.17 18.20
C PRO A 68 45.24 -5.82 18.48
N THR A 69 45.20 -4.92 17.50
CA THR A 69 45.53 -3.51 17.72
C THR A 69 44.31 -2.73 18.23
N GLN A 70 43.11 -3.12 17.80
CA GLN A 70 41.83 -2.58 18.25
C GLN A 70 40.77 -3.70 18.22
N LEU A 71 39.72 -3.52 19.03
CA LEU A 71 38.57 -4.42 19.08
C LEU A 71 37.29 -3.67 18.68
N VAL A 72 36.51 -4.25 17.78
CA VAL A 72 35.17 -3.77 17.41
C VAL A 72 34.17 -4.88 17.69
N ILE A 73 33.08 -4.54 18.38
CA ILE A 73 31.95 -5.43 18.62
C ILE A 73 30.80 -5.00 17.72
N SER A 74 30.38 -5.88 16.81
CA SER A 74 29.33 -5.58 15.84
C SER A 74 27.95 -5.47 16.51
N PRO A 75 26.95 -4.92 15.79
CA PRO A 75 25.55 -5.14 16.10
C PRO A 75 25.21 -6.63 16.15
N GLY A 76 24.09 -6.96 16.80
CA GLY A 76 23.60 -8.34 16.95
C GLY A 76 22.13 -8.35 17.36
N PRO A 77 21.37 -9.40 16.98
CA PRO A 77 20.04 -9.62 17.53
C PRO A 77 20.13 -10.19 18.96
N GLY A 78 19.03 -10.09 19.72
CA GLY A 78 18.94 -10.67 21.06
C GLY A 78 19.40 -9.71 22.17
N HIS A 79 19.86 -10.28 23.29
CA HIS A 79 20.25 -9.54 24.49
C HIS A 79 21.75 -9.73 24.79
N PRO A 80 22.48 -8.68 25.23
CA PRO A 80 23.92 -8.73 25.45
C PRO A 80 24.38 -9.79 26.47
N GLU A 81 23.51 -10.20 27.39
CA GLU A 81 23.83 -11.20 28.42
C GLU A 81 23.67 -12.64 27.94
N THR A 82 22.81 -12.90 26.94
CA THR A 82 22.46 -14.26 26.49
C THR A 82 23.01 -14.59 25.11
N ASP A 83 23.13 -13.60 24.23
CA ASP A 83 23.32 -13.84 22.79
C ASP A 83 24.66 -13.31 22.24
N ALA A 84 25.43 -12.56 23.05
CA ALA A 84 26.65 -11.88 22.60
C ALA A 84 27.93 -12.75 22.58
N GLY A 85 27.82 -14.03 22.91
CA GLY A 85 28.95 -14.97 22.90
C GLY A 85 30.16 -14.44 23.68
N ILE A 86 31.35 -14.49 23.05
CA ILE A 86 32.60 -14.03 23.68
C ILE A 86 32.73 -12.49 23.81
N SER A 87 31.79 -11.70 23.28
CA SER A 87 31.93 -10.23 23.20
C SER A 87 32.18 -9.58 24.56
N SER A 88 31.43 -9.97 25.59
CA SER A 88 31.58 -9.42 26.94
C SER A 88 32.92 -9.80 27.58
N ALA A 89 33.35 -11.05 27.40
CA ALA A 89 34.65 -11.53 27.89
C ALA A 89 35.82 -10.81 27.18
N ALA A 90 35.69 -10.57 25.88
CA ALA A 90 36.66 -9.81 25.10
C ALA A 90 36.71 -8.34 25.55
N ILE A 91 35.57 -7.67 25.75
CA ILE A 91 35.52 -6.30 26.26
C ILE A 91 36.23 -6.21 27.61
N GLN A 92 35.89 -7.08 28.56
CA GLN A 92 36.50 -7.09 29.89
C GLN A 92 38.00 -7.32 29.84
N TYR A 93 38.47 -8.25 28.99
CA TYR A 93 39.89 -8.54 28.87
C TYR A 93 40.66 -7.39 28.21
N PHE A 94 40.17 -6.83 27.11
CA PHE A 94 40.92 -5.85 26.31
C PHE A 94 40.78 -4.41 26.81
N SER A 95 39.82 -4.12 27.68
CA SER A 95 39.64 -2.80 28.29
C SER A 95 40.92 -2.35 28.98
N GLY A 96 41.37 -1.12 28.69
CA GLY A 96 42.63 -0.58 29.20
C GLY A 96 43.89 -1.06 28.49
N LYS A 97 43.81 -2.08 27.62
CA LYS A 97 44.95 -2.61 26.85
C LYS A 97 44.98 -2.06 25.43
N ILE A 98 43.83 -2.07 24.76
CA ILE A 98 43.65 -1.57 23.39
C ILE A 98 42.33 -0.77 23.28
N PRO A 99 42.17 0.07 22.25
CA PRO A 99 40.89 0.74 21.99
C PRO A 99 39.77 -0.25 21.66
N ILE A 100 38.57 0.02 22.20
CA ILE A 100 37.37 -0.79 21.96
C ILE A 100 36.23 0.08 21.46
N PHE A 101 35.56 -0.36 20.39
CA PHE A 101 34.35 0.28 19.86
C PHE A 101 33.17 -0.68 19.77
N GLY A 102 31.99 -0.28 20.25
CA GLY A 102 30.77 -1.09 20.20
C GLY A 102 29.65 -0.43 19.40
N VAL A 103 28.99 -1.17 18.51
CA VAL A 103 27.82 -0.69 17.74
C VAL A 103 26.57 -1.46 18.12
N CYS A 104 25.48 -0.76 18.43
CA CYS A 104 24.19 -1.33 18.84
C CYS A 104 24.36 -2.34 20.00
N MET A 105 24.24 -3.65 19.74
CA MET A 105 24.51 -4.68 20.76
C MET A 105 25.93 -4.56 21.36
N GLY A 106 26.92 -4.11 20.59
CA GLY A 106 28.25 -3.83 21.12
C GLY A 106 28.27 -2.74 22.19
N GLN A 107 27.48 -1.66 22.04
CA GLN A 107 27.31 -0.66 23.10
C GLN A 107 26.63 -1.28 24.33
N GLN A 108 25.62 -2.13 24.10
CA GLN A 108 24.88 -2.79 25.17
C GLN A 108 25.80 -3.72 25.98
N CYS A 109 26.68 -4.49 25.32
CA CYS A 109 27.71 -5.27 25.98
C CYS A 109 28.67 -4.40 26.81
N ILE A 110 29.06 -3.22 26.32
CA ILE A 110 29.91 -2.28 27.08
C ILE A 110 29.18 -1.84 28.37
N ILE A 111 27.92 -1.41 28.27
CA ILE A 111 27.12 -0.99 29.43
C ILE A 111 27.04 -2.13 30.46
N THR A 112 26.69 -3.34 30.02
CA THR A 112 26.59 -4.52 30.90
C THR A 112 27.94 -4.89 31.53
N CYS A 113 29.04 -4.86 30.78
CA CYS A 113 30.38 -5.22 31.28
C CYS A 113 30.86 -4.31 32.41
N PHE A 114 30.44 -3.05 32.43
CA PHE A 114 30.80 -2.08 33.46
C PHE A 114 29.73 -1.95 34.57
N GLY A 115 28.76 -2.88 34.64
CA GLY A 115 27.77 -2.96 35.70
C GLY A 115 26.49 -2.15 35.48
N GLY A 116 26.29 -1.62 34.26
CA GLY A 116 25.03 -1.02 33.85
C GLY A 116 23.98 -2.05 33.44
N LYS A 117 22.75 -1.59 33.23
CA LYS A 117 21.62 -2.41 32.75
C LYS A 117 21.05 -1.88 31.44
N VAL A 118 20.63 -2.80 30.57
CA VAL A 118 19.98 -2.51 29.29
C VAL A 118 18.53 -3.01 29.39
N ASP A 119 17.56 -2.18 28.97
CA ASP A 119 16.13 -2.51 29.05
C ASP A 119 15.39 -1.97 27.82
N VAL A 120 14.09 -2.28 27.69
CA VAL A 120 13.24 -1.89 26.55
C VAL A 120 13.03 -0.38 26.50
N THR A 121 13.22 0.22 25.33
CA THR A 121 13.14 1.69 25.13
C THR A 121 11.73 2.27 25.08
N GLY A 122 10.69 1.44 25.23
CA GLY A 122 9.28 1.84 25.06
C GLY A 122 8.86 2.11 23.60
N GLU A 123 9.80 2.43 22.71
CA GLU A 123 9.62 2.56 21.26
C GLU A 123 10.40 1.46 20.51
N ILE A 124 9.77 0.86 19.49
CA ILE A 124 10.42 -0.05 18.54
C ILE A 124 10.73 0.75 17.27
N LEU A 125 12.01 1.02 17.01
CA LEU A 125 12.45 1.80 15.86
C LEU A 125 13.34 0.97 14.95
N HIS A 126 12.97 0.86 13.68
CA HIS A 126 13.70 0.10 12.68
C HIS A 126 13.86 0.94 11.40
N GLY A 127 15.08 1.40 11.13
CA GLY A 127 15.43 2.12 9.90
C GLY A 127 14.97 3.57 9.84
N LYS A 128 14.81 4.24 11.00
CA LYS A 128 14.46 5.66 11.08
C LYS A 128 15.67 6.51 11.45
N THR A 129 15.75 7.72 10.89
CA THR A 129 16.75 8.72 11.29
C THR A 129 16.26 9.54 12.48
N SER A 130 17.19 10.00 13.31
CA SER A 130 16.94 10.95 14.40
C SER A 130 18.08 11.96 14.48
N ALA A 131 17.78 13.19 14.89
CA ALA A 131 18.80 14.22 15.11
C ALA A 131 19.56 13.91 16.41
N LEU A 132 20.83 13.56 16.30
CA LEU A 132 21.71 13.25 17.41
C LEU A 132 22.26 14.54 18.03
N LYS A 133 22.32 14.58 19.36
CA LYS A 133 23.14 15.53 20.12
C LYS A 133 24.34 14.77 20.70
N HIS A 134 25.55 15.31 20.57
CA HIS A 134 26.78 14.69 21.07
C HIS A 134 27.72 15.71 21.70
N ASP A 135 28.75 15.23 22.41
CA ASP A 135 29.73 16.08 23.09
C ASP A 135 30.96 16.47 22.26
N GLY A 136 31.07 15.98 21.03
CA GLY A 136 32.13 16.35 20.09
C GLY A 136 33.51 15.77 20.41
N LYS A 137 33.59 14.81 21.34
CA LYS A 137 34.84 14.14 21.75
C LYS A 137 34.88 12.71 21.20
N GLY A 138 36.06 12.11 21.10
CA GLY A 138 36.21 10.68 20.72
C GLY A 138 35.70 10.42 19.31
N ALA A 139 34.78 9.47 19.15
CA ALA A 139 34.15 9.18 17.85
C ALA A 139 33.55 10.43 17.17
N TYR A 140 33.09 11.42 17.95
CA TYR A 140 32.46 12.64 17.44
C TYR A 140 33.44 13.79 17.15
N GLU A 141 34.74 13.57 17.30
CA GLU A 141 35.74 14.63 17.09
C GLU A 141 35.67 15.24 15.68
N GLY A 142 35.52 16.56 15.62
CA GLY A 142 35.43 17.32 14.37
C GLY A 142 34.11 17.19 13.61
N LEU A 143 33.06 16.65 14.24
CA LEU A 143 31.72 16.54 13.65
C LEU A 143 30.83 17.76 14.02
N PRO A 144 29.82 18.10 13.18
CA PRO A 144 28.86 19.17 13.50
C PRO A 144 28.02 18.87 14.74
N ASP A 145 27.62 19.91 15.49
CA ASP A 145 26.89 19.80 16.77
C ASP A 145 25.57 18.98 16.70
N SER A 146 24.97 18.87 15.53
CA SER A 146 23.81 18.01 15.29
C SER A 146 23.93 17.31 13.94
N LEU A 147 23.65 16.02 13.93
CA LEU A 147 23.73 15.17 12.74
C LEU A 147 22.68 14.07 12.77
N ALA A 148 22.20 13.64 11.61
CA ALA A 148 21.20 12.58 11.47
C ALA A 148 21.84 11.19 11.63
N VAL A 149 21.26 10.36 12.49
CA VAL A 149 21.71 8.96 12.70
C VAL A 149 20.58 7.95 12.56
N THR A 150 20.89 6.76 12.03
CA THR A 150 19.91 5.68 11.83
C THR A 150 19.81 4.76 13.05
N ARG A 151 18.59 4.48 13.49
CA ARG A 151 18.28 3.64 14.66
C ARG A 151 17.58 2.33 14.25
N TYR A 152 18.06 1.21 14.80
CA TYR A 152 17.51 -0.14 14.59
C TYR A 152 17.39 -0.92 15.92
N HIS A 153 16.77 -0.34 16.94
CA HIS A 153 16.77 -0.94 18.27
C HIS A 153 15.41 -0.87 18.98
N SER A 154 15.15 -1.89 19.79
CA SER A 154 14.05 -1.98 20.77
C SER A 154 14.55 -1.95 22.21
N LEU A 155 15.87 -2.09 22.42
CA LEU A 155 16.57 -2.04 23.69
C LEU A 155 17.57 -0.88 23.68
N ALA A 156 17.78 -0.23 24.82
CA ALA A 156 18.87 0.71 25.06
C ALA A 156 19.11 0.90 26.57
N GLY A 157 20.22 1.52 26.92
CA GLY A 157 20.46 1.97 28.30
C GLY A 157 19.54 3.13 28.68
N THR A 158 19.22 3.25 29.97
CA THR A 158 18.52 4.42 30.53
C THR A 158 19.46 5.20 31.45
N HIS A 159 19.20 6.48 31.70
CA HIS A 159 20.09 7.31 32.54
C HIS A 159 20.31 6.74 33.94
N ALA A 160 19.32 6.04 34.53
CA ALA A 160 19.45 5.42 35.85
C ALA A 160 20.31 4.15 35.86
N THR A 161 20.70 3.63 34.70
CA THR A 161 21.41 2.36 34.54
C THR A 161 22.82 2.52 33.98
N ILE A 162 23.32 3.75 33.84
CA ILE A 162 24.71 4.02 33.44
C ILE A 162 25.60 4.07 34.70
N PRO A 163 26.62 3.20 34.81
CA PRO A 163 27.54 3.19 35.94
C PRO A 163 28.46 4.42 35.93
N ASP A 164 28.94 4.84 37.10
CA ASP A 164 29.74 6.07 37.27
C ASP A 164 31.03 6.11 36.44
N CYS A 165 31.58 4.96 36.04
CA CYS A 165 32.76 4.88 35.18
C CYS A 165 32.46 5.19 33.71
N LEU A 166 31.19 5.19 33.31
CA LEU A 166 30.72 5.57 31.98
C LEU A 166 30.10 6.97 32.00
N GLU A 167 30.29 7.72 30.92
CA GLU A 167 29.62 8.97 30.62
C GLU A 167 28.77 8.82 29.35
N VAL A 168 27.64 9.54 29.29
CA VAL A 168 26.80 9.59 28.09
C VAL A 168 27.47 10.53 27.09
N SER A 169 27.87 10.01 25.93
CA SER A 169 28.55 10.78 24.87
C SER A 169 27.59 11.30 23.80
N SER A 170 26.39 10.72 23.67
CA SER A 170 25.32 11.25 22.81
C SER A 170 23.92 10.79 23.21
N SER A 171 22.91 11.59 22.86
CA SER A 171 21.48 11.34 23.12
C SER A 171 20.57 11.84 21.99
N VAL A 172 19.33 11.33 21.96
CA VAL A 172 18.23 11.82 21.11
C VAL A 172 17.00 12.12 21.96
N GLN A 173 16.25 13.16 21.61
CA GLN A 173 15.04 13.57 22.31
C GLN A 173 13.79 12.89 21.70
N LEU A 174 12.88 12.40 22.55
CA LEU A 174 11.62 11.78 22.11
C LEU A 174 10.57 12.85 21.74
N ALA A 175 9.78 12.60 20.71
CA ALA A 175 8.79 13.56 20.19
C ALA A 175 7.58 13.78 21.11
N ASP A 176 7.30 12.81 22.01
CA ASP A 176 6.05 12.75 22.78
C ASP A 176 6.22 13.14 24.27
N ASP A 177 7.45 13.35 24.75
CA ASP A 177 7.74 13.74 26.15
C ASP A 177 9.08 14.51 26.20
N SER A 178 9.02 15.85 26.28
CA SER A 178 10.19 16.74 26.16
C SER A 178 11.22 16.61 27.29
N ASN A 179 10.94 15.77 28.31
CA ASN A 179 11.79 15.57 29.49
C ASN A 179 12.54 14.23 29.52
N LYS A 180 12.50 13.41 28.45
CA LYS A 180 13.21 12.12 28.39
C LYS A 180 14.10 11.99 27.15
N ASP A 181 15.39 11.84 27.41
CA ASP A 181 16.42 11.56 26.41
C ASP A 181 16.69 10.05 26.32
N VAL A 182 16.87 9.53 25.10
CA VAL A 182 17.36 8.17 24.86
C VAL A 182 18.87 8.21 24.67
N ILE A 183 19.58 7.37 25.42
CA ILE A 183 21.04 7.27 25.35
C ILE A 183 21.44 6.62 24.02
N MET A 184 22.23 7.35 23.24
CA MET A 184 22.68 6.93 21.92
C MET A 184 24.17 6.68 21.84
N GLY A 185 24.93 7.06 22.86
CA GLY A 185 26.36 6.84 22.96
C GLY A 185 26.82 6.83 24.40
N VAL A 186 27.76 5.94 24.72
CA VAL A 186 28.46 5.92 26.02
C VAL A 186 29.97 5.83 25.80
N ARG A 187 30.72 6.37 26.75
CA ARG A 187 32.18 6.31 26.77
C ARG A 187 32.67 6.06 28.18
N HIS A 188 33.73 5.28 28.34
CA HIS A 188 34.39 5.14 29.64
C HIS A 188 35.21 6.40 29.95
N LYS A 189 35.20 6.88 31.19
CA LYS A 189 35.88 8.14 31.56
C LYS A 189 37.40 8.07 31.37
N GLU A 190 38.01 6.95 31.76
CA GLU A 190 39.47 6.71 31.70
C GLU A 190 39.94 5.82 30.52
N LEU A 191 39.29 4.67 30.30
CA LEU A 191 39.67 3.69 29.28
C LEU A 191 39.18 4.10 27.90
N ALA A 192 39.96 3.81 26.85
CA ALA A 192 39.62 4.04 25.44
C ALA A 192 38.52 3.07 24.94
N VAL A 193 37.36 3.12 25.59
CA VAL A 193 36.19 2.29 25.32
C VAL A 193 35.00 3.21 25.06
N GLU A 194 34.41 3.08 23.88
CA GLU A 194 33.31 3.91 23.43
C GLU A 194 32.31 3.07 22.63
N GLY A 195 31.02 3.38 22.73
CA GLY A 195 29.99 2.66 21.98
C GLY A 195 28.83 3.56 21.61
N VAL A 196 28.12 3.15 20.56
CA VAL A 196 26.98 3.89 20.00
C VAL A 196 25.79 2.94 19.75
N GLN A 197 24.59 3.39 20.09
CA GLN A 197 23.35 2.62 19.98
C GLN A 197 22.75 2.70 18.57
N PHE A 198 22.99 3.82 17.87
CA PHE A 198 22.70 3.96 16.45
C PHE A 198 23.74 3.19 15.62
N HIS A 199 23.53 3.15 14.30
CA HIS A 199 24.38 2.42 13.37
C HIS A 199 25.19 3.40 12.50
N PRO A 200 26.48 3.69 12.82
CA PRO A 200 27.35 4.54 12.01
C PRO A 200 27.52 4.02 10.57
N GLU A 201 27.44 2.71 10.40
CA GLU A 201 27.55 2.02 9.12
C GLU A 201 26.28 2.09 8.25
N SER A 202 25.19 2.60 8.81
CA SER A 202 23.95 2.78 8.07
C SER A 202 24.08 3.89 7.03
N ILE A 203 23.47 3.66 5.87
CA ILE A 203 23.47 4.57 4.72
C ILE A 203 22.88 5.95 5.03
N LEU A 204 22.03 6.07 6.06
CA LEU A 204 21.39 7.33 6.46
C LEU A 204 22.01 7.95 7.70
N THR A 205 23.14 7.41 8.17
CA THR A 205 23.90 8.00 9.26
C THR A 205 24.96 8.94 8.71
N GLU A 206 24.85 10.21 9.07
CA GLU A 206 25.84 11.23 8.76
C GLU A 206 27.19 10.90 9.40
N TYR A 207 28.27 11.13 8.65
CA TYR A 207 29.65 11.07 9.13
C TYR A 207 30.11 9.74 9.75
N GLY A 208 29.41 8.63 9.53
CA GLY A 208 29.76 7.33 10.14
C GLY A 208 31.18 6.84 9.83
N ARG A 209 31.68 7.05 8.61
CA ARG A 209 33.09 6.79 8.24
C ARG A 209 34.07 7.62 9.06
N THR A 210 33.75 8.88 9.33
CA THR A 210 34.59 9.75 10.16
C THR A 210 34.64 9.25 11.61
N MET A 211 33.52 8.74 12.14
CA MET A 211 33.49 8.14 13.48
C MET A 211 34.43 6.93 13.58
N PHE A 212 34.37 6.01 12.61
CA PHE A 212 35.32 4.89 12.55
C PHE A 212 36.76 5.36 12.36
N ARG A 213 37.01 6.36 11.52
CA ARG A 213 38.36 6.95 11.36
C ARG A 213 38.90 7.53 12.65
N ASN A 214 38.08 8.23 13.42
CA ASN A 214 38.47 8.80 14.72
C ASN A 214 38.87 7.68 15.69
N PHE A 215 38.09 6.60 15.73
CA PHE A 215 38.44 5.40 16.50
C PHE A 215 39.75 4.73 16.04
N LEU A 216 39.96 4.55 14.73
CA LEU A 216 41.12 3.85 14.18
C LEU A 216 42.46 4.59 14.38
N LYS A 217 42.42 5.88 14.72
CA LYS A 217 43.61 6.65 15.08
C LYS A 217 44.11 6.34 16.50
N LEU A 218 43.27 5.77 17.35
CA LEU A 218 43.64 5.43 18.73
C LEU A 218 44.61 4.24 18.74
N THR A 219 45.63 4.31 19.59
CA THR A 219 46.67 3.29 19.74
C THR A 219 46.81 2.77 21.16
N ALA A 220 46.37 3.52 22.17
CA ALA A 220 46.45 3.13 23.58
C ALA A 220 45.09 2.69 24.14
N GLY A 221 45.09 1.79 25.13
CA GLY A 221 43.87 1.36 25.82
C GLY A 221 43.26 2.38 26.80
N THR A 222 43.91 3.53 26.99
CA THR A 222 43.42 4.64 27.85
C THR A 222 43.35 5.93 27.05
N TRP A 223 42.44 6.83 27.42
CA TRP A 223 42.33 8.13 26.73
C TRP A 223 43.57 9.01 26.95
N GLU A 224 44.19 8.94 28.12
CA GLU A 224 45.43 9.65 28.44
C GLU A 224 46.56 9.22 27.49
N GLY A 225 46.71 7.91 27.25
CA GLY A 225 47.70 7.38 26.30
C GLY A 225 47.44 7.76 24.83
N ASN A 226 46.25 8.30 24.53
CA ASN A 226 45.90 8.86 23.22
C ASN A 226 45.86 10.40 23.21
N GLY A 227 46.28 11.07 24.29
CA GLY A 227 46.46 12.53 24.34
C GLY A 227 45.30 13.37 24.90
N LYS A 228 44.52 12.88 25.88
CA LYS A 228 43.42 13.68 26.49
C LYS A 228 43.91 14.94 27.24
N HIS A 229 43.58 16.12 26.72
CA HIS A 229 43.09 17.28 27.48
C HIS A 229 41.74 17.71 26.88
N PHE A 230 40.62 17.23 27.42
CA PHE A 230 39.27 17.70 27.03
C PHE A 230 38.74 18.74 28.02
N ASP A 231 39.58 19.68 28.41
CA ASP A 231 39.18 20.90 29.13
C ASP A 231 40.02 22.08 28.63
N GLU A 232 39.33 23.21 28.41
CA GLU A 232 39.84 24.55 28.02
C GLU A 232 40.13 24.83 26.53
N GLN A 233 39.13 25.34 25.81
CA GLN A 233 39.11 26.75 25.35
C GLN A 233 37.88 27.04 24.46
N SER A 234 36.82 27.53 25.07
CA SER A 234 35.96 28.52 24.39
C SER A 234 36.56 29.90 24.64
N ASN A 235 37.20 30.51 23.64
CA ASN A 235 37.05 31.94 23.36
C ASN A 235 37.90 32.39 22.17
N THR A 236 37.21 33.08 21.25
CA THR A 236 37.69 34.15 20.38
C THR A 236 38.78 33.85 19.33
N THR A 237 38.38 33.92 18.06
CA THR A 237 39.04 34.86 17.13
C THR A 237 38.06 35.31 16.05
N LYS A 238 37.49 36.51 16.24
CA LYS A 238 36.94 37.34 15.16
C LYS A 238 38.10 37.74 14.26
N THR A 239 38.07 37.37 12.99
CA THR A 239 38.92 37.96 11.95
C THR A 239 38.03 38.79 11.01
N THR A 240 38.26 40.10 11.04
CA THR A 240 37.69 41.14 10.20
C THR A 240 38.44 41.26 8.88
N VAL A 241 37.74 41.25 7.73
CA VAL A 241 38.10 42.00 6.49
C VAL A 241 36.83 42.16 5.60
N PRO A 242 36.77 43.07 4.62
CA PRO A 242 36.42 44.49 4.72
C PRO A 242 35.05 44.84 4.09
N SER A 243 34.66 46.11 4.24
CA SER A 243 33.44 46.74 3.74
C SER A 243 33.29 46.78 2.21
N ASN A 244 32.03 46.76 1.78
CA ASN A 244 31.46 47.23 0.52
C ASN A 244 31.67 46.38 -0.75
N THR A 245 30.67 45.55 -1.05
CA THR A 245 29.78 45.75 -2.20
C THR A 245 28.47 45.02 -1.90
N ALA A 246 27.33 45.71 -2.03
CA ALA A 246 26.02 45.13 -1.78
C ALA A 246 25.76 43.96 -2.74
N PRO A 247 25.48 42.73 -2.27
CA PRO A 247 24.88 41.72 -3.11
C PRO A 247 23.38 42.02 -3.20
N LYS A 248 22.87 41.98 -4.42
CA LYS A 248 21.44 42.06 -4.71
C LYS A 248 20.67 41.03 -3.87
N THR A 249 19.49 41.43 -3.43
CA THR A 249 18.52 40.58 -2.75
C THR A 249 18.28 39.28 -3.52
N ASP A 250 18.82 38.17 -3.02
CA ASP A 250 18.38 36.85 -3.45
C ASP A 250 16.91 36.68 -3.02
N LYS A 251 16.02 36.61 -4.01
CA LYS A 251 14.61 36.27 -3.78
C LYS A 251 14.57 34.90 -3.09
N LYS A 252 13.97 34.81 -1.90
CA LYS A 252 13.63 33.53 -1.27
C LYS A 252 12.86 32.68 -2.28
N LYS A 253 13.44 31.54 -2.68
CA LYS A 253 12.77 30.57 -3.58
C LYS A 253 11.39 30.21 -3.00
N SER A 254 10.38 30.26 -3.84
CA SER A 254 9.03 29.82 -3.50
C SER A 254 9.02 28.32 -3.18
N ILE A 255 8.05 27.87 -2.39
CA ILE A 255 7.90 26.45 -2.06
C ILE A 255 7.58 25.60 -3.30
N LEU A 256 6.89 26.16 -4.31
CA LEU A 256 6.67 25.50 -5.59
C LEU A 256 8.00 25.23 -6.31
N GLU A 257 8.89 26.21 -6.37
CA GLU A 257 10.24 26.04 -6.96
C GLU A 257 11.05 25.00 -6.20
N ARG A 258 10.94 24.97 -4.87
CA ARG A 258 11.61 23.93 -4.05
C ARG A 258 11.10 22.53 -4.37
N ILE A 259 9.79 22.35 -4.45
CA ILE A 259 9.18 21.05 -4.80
C ILE A 259 9.61 20.63 -6.21
N TYR A 260 9.58 21.58 -7.15
CA TYR A 260 9.96 21.34 -8.54
C TYR A 260 11.43 20.93 -8.71
N ASP A 261 12.36 21.71 -8.13
CA ASP A 261 13.80 21.44 -8.21
C ASP A 261 14.14 20.07 -7.62
N HIS A 262 13.55 19.75 -6.46
CA HIS A 262 13.70 18.47 -5.79
C HIS A 262 13.15 17.31 -6.63
N ARG A 263 11.95 17.47 -7.18
CA ARG A 263 11.34 16.42 -8.01
C ARG A 263 12.12 16.19 -9.29
N ARG A 264 12.70 17.23 -9.90
CA ARG A 264 13.59 17.08 -11.06
C ARG A 264 14.83 16.25 -10.74
N ALA A 265 15.50 16.53 -9.62
CA ALA A 265 16.65 15.74 -9.18
C ALA A 265 16.26 14.28 -8.93
N ALA A 266 15.16 14.06 -8.21
CA ALA A 266 14.59 12.75 -7.94
C ALA A 266 14.28 11.95 -9.22
N VAL A 267 13.60 12.54 -10.20
CA VAL A 267 13.27 11.90 -11.48
C VAL A 267 14.52 11.60 -12.30
N ALA A 268 15.54 12.47 -12.26
CA ALA A 268 16.80 12.22 -12.95
C ALA A 268 17.50 10.95 -12.42
N VAL A 269 17.54 10.77 -11.10
CA VAL A 269 18.06 9.53 -10.48
C VAL A 269 17.19 8.34 -10.84
N GLN A 270 15.86 8.50 -10.74
CA GLN A 270 14.89 7.44 -11.03
C GLN A 270 15.05 6.86 -12.45
N LYS A 271 15.33 7.72 -13.45
CA LYS A 271 15.57 7.34 -14.85
C LYS A 271 16.83 6.50 -15.06
N THR A 272 17.70 6.36 -14.06
CA THR A 272 18.91 5.51 -14.13
C THR A 272 18.69 4.11 -13.53
N ILE A 273 17.64 3.92 -12.73
CA ILE A 273 17.35 2.66 -12.04
C ILE A 273 16.87 1.60 -13.06
N PRO A 274 17.49 0.41 -13.12
CA PRO A 274 17.00 -0.68 -13.98
C PRO A 274 15.53 -1.01 -13.73
N SER A 275 14.77 -1.30 -14.79
CA SER A 275 13.30 -1.44 -14.81
C SER A 275 12.51 -0.13 -14.68
N GLN A 276 13.19 0.99 -14.45
CA GLN A 276 12.62 2.33 -14.42
C GLN A 276 13.31 3.28 -15.38
N ARG A 277 14.19 2.79 -16.27
CA ARG A 277 14.78 3.63 -17.32
C ARG A 277 13.73 3.95 -18.38
N PRO A 278 13.84 5.08 -19.10
CA PRO A 278 12.91 5.40 -20.18
C PRO A 278 12.74 4.26 -21.20
N ALA A 279 13.83 3.59 -21.58
CA ALA A 279 13.79 2.45 -22.49
C ALA A 279 13.05 1.22 -21.91
N ASP A 280 13.17 0.97 -20.60
CA ASP A 280 12.47 -0.14 -19.94
C ASP A 280 10.96 0.13 -19.88
N LEU A 281 10.58 1.37 -19.58
CA LEU A 281 9.17 1.78 -19.59
C LEU A 281 8.58 1.72 -21.00
N GLN A 282 9.33 2.16 -22.01
CA GLN A 282 8.88 2.07 -23.39
C GLN A 282 8.70 0.61 -23.82
N ALA A 283 9.68 -0.26 -23.53
CA ALA A 283 9.55 -1.68 -23.81
C ALA A 283 8.35 -2.31 -23.09
N ALA A 284 8.08 -1.95 -21.83
CA ALA A 284 6.91 -2.41 -21.09
C ALA A 284 5.59 -1.94 -21.73
N TYR A 285 5.55 -0.71 -22.24
CA TYR A 285 4.38 -0.19 -22.94
C TYR A 285 4.14 -0.89 -24.29
N ASP A 286 5.20 -1.12 -25.06
CA ASP A 286 5.15 -1.81 -26.36
C ASP A 286 4.71 -3.28 -26.22
N LEU A 287 4.98 -3.90 -25.06
CA LEU A 287 4.47 -5.22 -24.67
C LEU A 287 2.99 -5.21 -24.25
N ASN A 288 2.29 -4.07 -24.35
CA ASN A 288 0.90 -3.89 -23.96
C ASN A 288 0.62 -4.18 -22.46
N LEU A 289 1.58 -3.89 -21.58
CA LEU A 289 1.43 -4.12 -20.14
C LEU A 289 0.56 -3.06 -19.43
N ALA A 290 0.30 -1.92 -20.08
CA ALA A 290 -0.51 -0.86 -19.52
C ALA A 290 -1.99 -1.30 -19.39
N PRO A 291 -2.63 -1.17 -18.22
CA PRO A 291 -4.00 -1.68 -18.03
C PRO A 291 -5.03 -0.89 -18.87
N PRO A 292 -6.24 -1.43 -19.09
CA PRO A 292 -7.30 -0.74 -19.83
C PRO A 292 -7.69 0.61 -19.20
N GLN A 293 -7.76 1.62 -20.06
CA GLN A 293 -8.03 3.01 -19.70
C GLN A 293 -9.53 3.36 -19.83
N VAL A 294 -9.97 4.37 -19.08
CA VAL A 294 -11.26 5.05 -19.30
C VAL A 294 -11.02 6.49 -19.73
N SER A 295 -11.84 7.02 -20.65
CA SER A 295 -11.72 8.41 -21.09
C SER A 295 -12.08 9.38 -19.96
N PHE A 296 -11.11 10.19 -19.51
CA PHE A 296 -11.29 11.19 -18.46
C PHE A 296 -12.38 12.25 -18.80
N PRO A 297 -12.39 12.88 -19.99
CA PRO A 297 -13.47 13.80 -20.36
C PRO A 297 -14.84 13.14 -20.44
N ALA A 298 -14.92 11.93 -21.00
CA ALA A 298 -16.19 11.21 -21.09
C ALA A 298 -16.73 10.88 -19.70
N ARG A 299 -15.84 10.47 -18.78
CA ARG A 299 -16.18 10.15 -17.39
C ARG A 299 -16.78 11.36 -16.66
N LEU A 300 -16.19 12.55 -16.83
CA LEU A 300 -16.71 13.79 -16.26
C LEU A 300 -18.07 14.22 -16.84
N ARG A 301 -18.38 13.84 -18.09
CA ARG A 301 -19.70 14.11 -18.71
C ARG A 301 -20.79 13.11 -18.31
N GLN A 302 -20.40 11.91 -17.86
CA GLN A 302 -21.31 10.83 -17.49
C GLN A 302 -21.79 10.88 -16.04
N SER A 303 -21.37 11.88 -15.25
CA SER A 303 -21.84 12.02 -13.87
C SER A 303 -23.36 12.14 -13.82
N PRO A 304 -24.04 11.47 -12.87
CA PRO A 304 -25.48 11.63 -12.68
C PRO A 304 -25.82 12.96 -11.99
N TYR A 305 -24.81 13.70 -11.53
CA TYR A 305 -24.96 14.96 -10.81
C TYR A 305 -24.60 16.15 -11.71
N PRO A 306 -25.14 17.35 -11.44
CA PRO A 306 -24.79 18.57 -12.17
C PRO A 306 -23.29 18.92 -12.12
N LEU A 307 -22.61 18.48 -11.05
CA LEU A 307 -21.16 18.57 -10.88
C LEU A 307 -20.56 17.17 -10.75
N SER A 308 -19.44 16.94 -11.42
CA SER A 308 -18.63 15.74 -11.24
C SER A 308 -17.66 15.90 -10.08
N LEU A 309 -17.52 14.87 -9.24
CA LEU A 309 -16.55 14.88 -8.15
C LEU A 309 -15.24 14.22 -8.58
N MET A 310 -14.13 14.93 -8.39
CA MET A 310 -12.78 14.41 -8.39
C MET A 310 -12.29 14.31 -6.94
N ALA A 311 -12.34 13.11 -6.38
CA ALA A 311 -12.01 12.86 -4.97
C ALA A 311 -10.50 12.60 -4.81
N GLU A 312 -9.81 13.44 -4.04
CA GLU A 312 -8.36 13.41 -3.88
C GLU A 312 -7.94 12.64 -2.63
N ILE A 313 -7.05 11.66 -2.82
CA ILE A 313 -6.38 10.91 -1.76
C ILE A 313 -5.05 11.60 -1.47
N LYS A 314 -4.88 12.08 -0.23
CA LYS A 314 -3.71 12.86 0.18
C LYS A 314 -3.40 12.66 1.66
N ARG A 315 -2.19 12.21 1.97
CA ARG A 315 -1.73 11.98 3.35
C ARG A 315 -1.17 13.23 4.01
N ALA A 316 -0.56 14.13 3.24
CA ALA A 316 0.01 15.38 3.73
C ALA A 316 -0.11 16.52 2.71
N SER A 317 0.14 17.76 3.13
CA SER A 317 0.31 18.88 2.20
C SER A 317 1.33 19.90 2.71
N PRO A 318 1.99 20.66 1.82
CA PRO A 318 2.94 21.70 2.22
C PRO A 318 2.37 22.73 3.21
N SER A 319 1.08 23.06 3.09
CA SER A 319 0.42 24.07 3.93
C SER A 319 -0.10 23.56 5.27
N LYS A 320 -0.35 22.25 5.41
CA LYS A 320 -1.02 21.67 6.59
C LYS A 320 -0.20 20.58 7.30
N GLY A 321 0.92 20.15 6.72
CA GLY A 321 1.65 18.98 7.22
C GLY A 321 0.84 17.70 7.03
N MET A 322 0.97 16.76 7.97
CA MET A 322 0.25 15.49 7.97
C MET A 322 -1.27 15.70 8.16
N ILE A 323 -2.06 15.04 7.32
CA ILE A 323 -3.53 15.08 7.33
C ILE A 323 -4.08 13.72 7.76
N ALA A 324 -3.58 12.63 7.17
CA ALA A 324 -4.06 11.28 7.42
C ALA A 324 -2.92 10.26 7.23
N GLU A 325 -2.05 10.13 8.24
CA GLU A 325 -0.85 9.30 8.19
C GLU A 325 -1.15 7.83 7.87
N ASN A 326 -2.19 7.27 8.52
CA ASN A 326 -2.57 5.87 8.38
C ASN A 326 -3.55 5.61 7.21
N ALA A 327 -3.73 6.57 6.29
CA ALA A 327 -4.67 6.41 5.20
C ALA A 327 -4.21 5.32 4.21
N CYS A 328 -5.06 4.29 4.07
CA CYS A 328 -4.92 3.25 3.06
C CYS A 328 -5.57 3.73 1.74
N ALA A 329 -4.74 4.19 0.80
CA ALA A 329 -5.18 4.72 -0.50
C ALA A 329 -6.16 3.80 -1.26
N PRO A 330 -5.92 2.48 -1.45
CA PRO A 330 -6.86 1.63 -2.17
C PRO A 330 -8.21 1.47 -1.47
N ALA A 331 -8.25 1.48 -0.12
CA ALA A 331 -9.50 1.43 0.64
C ALA A 331 -10.29 2.72 0.48
N GLN A 332 -9.61 3.87 0.57
CA GLN A 332 -10.22 5.18 0.38
C GLN A 332 -10.78 5.36 -1.03
N ALA A 333 -10.04 4.92 -2.05
CA ALA A 333 -10.51 4.95 -3.44
C ALA A 333 -11.82 4.19 -3.64
N ARG A 334 -11.97 3.01 -3.02
CA ARG A 334 -13.23 2.26 -3.06
C ARG A 334 -14.36 3.01 -2.39
N GLN A 335 -14.12 3.63 -1.24
CA GLN A 335 -15.13 4.44 -0.55
C GLN A 335 -15.59 5.61 -1.42
N TYR A 336 -14.65 6.33 -2.05
CA TYR A 336 -14.96 7.43 -2.96
C TYR A 336 -15.69 6.98 -4.22
N ALA A 337 -15.30 5.84 -4.80
CA ALA A 337 -16.00 5.27 -5.94
C ALA A 337 -17.47 4.96 -5.59
N LYS A 338 -17.72 4.31 -4.44
CA LYS A 338 -19.08 4.00 -3.95
C LYS A 338 -19.89 5.26 -3.65
N ALA A 339 -19.24 6.31 -3.18
CA ALA A 339 -19.88 7.59 -2.91
C ALA A 339 -20.25 8.36 -4.20
N GLY A 340 -19.81 7.90 -5.38
CA GLY A 340 -20.15 8.50 -6.67
C GLY A 340 -19.07 9.42 -7.26
N ALA A 341 -17.82 9.33 -6.78
CA ALA A 341 -16.72 10.06 -7.40
C ALA A 341 -16.56 9.65 -8.87
N SER A 342 -16.50 10.64 -9.78
CA SER A 342 -16.25 10.40 -11.20
C SER A 342 -14.76 10.18 -11.46
N VAL A 343 -13.90 10.74 -10.60
CA VAL A 343 -12.44 10.66 -10.72
C VAL A 343 -11.84 10.44 -9.33
N ILE A 344 -10.83 9.58 -9.24
CA ILE A 344 -9.96 9.47 -8.05
C ILE A 344 -8.64 10.14 -8.39
N SER A 345 -8.33 11.22 -7.69
CA SER A 345 -7.05 11.92 -7.77
C SER A 345 -6.10 11.32 -6.74
N VAL A 346 -4.95 10.80 -7.19
CA VAL A 346 -3.96 10.17 -6.31
C VAL A 346 -2.69 11.02 -6.34
N LEU A 347 -2.31 11.54 -5.18
CA LEU A 347 -1.02 12.20 -5.03
C LEU A 347 0.09 11.14 -5.10
N THR A 348 1.07 11.35 -5.97
CA THR A 348 2.22 10.42 -6.12
C THR A 348 3.56 11.05 -5.74
N GLU A 349 3.54 12.30 -5.27
CA GLU A 349 4.73 13.02 -4.82
C GLU A 349 5.10 12.56 -3.38
N PRO A 350 6.31 12.03 -3.15
CA PRO A 350 6.66 11.35 -1.91
C PRO A 350 7.06 12.27 -0.75
N GLU A 351 7.64 13.45 -1.00
CA GLU A 351 8.28 14.24 0.05
C GLU A 351 7.28 15.15 0.77
N TRP A 352 6.46 15.91 0.06
CA TRP A 352 5.52 16.86 0.64
C TRP A 352 4.10 16.32 0.77
N PHE A 353 3.68 15.44 -0.14
CA PHE A 353 2.33 14.87 -0.14
C PHE A 353 2.25 13.46 0.45
N LYS A 354 3.41 12.82 0.69
CA LYS A 354 3.56 11.44 1.20
C LYS A 354 2.78 10.42 0.37
N GLY A 355 2.79 10.61 -0.94
CA GLY A 355 2.21 9.72 -1.94
C GLY A 355 3.27 8.89 -2.67
N SER A 356 2.85 7.96 -3.52
CA SER A 356 3.76 7.13 -4.31
C SER A 356 3.13 6.64 -5.61
N ILE A 357 3.96 6.21 -6.56
CA ILE A 357 3.47 5.53 -7.76
C ILE A 357 2.81 4.18 -7.43
N ASP A 358 3.18 3.55 -6.33
CA ASP A 358 2.57 2.30 -5.86
C ASP A 358 1.18 2.53 -5.27
N ASP A 359 0.92 3.69 -4.65
CA ASP A 359 -0.45 4.08 -4.27
C ASP A 359 -1.35 4.14 -5.50
N LEU A 360 -0.86 4.70 -6.61
CA LEU A 360 -1.61 4.77 -7.88
C LEU A 360 -1.91 3.36 -8.42
N ARG A 361 -0.92 2.45 -8.41
CA ARG A 361 -1.09 1.04 -8.81
C ARG A 361 -2.11 0.33 -7.94
N ALA A 362 -1.99 0.46 -6.62
CA ALA A 362 -2.89 -0.18 -5.66
C ALA A 362 -4.32 0.36 -5.77
N VAL A 363 -4.48 1.68 -5.95
CA VAL A 363 -5.78 2.31 -6.23
C VAL A 363 -6.36 1.80 -7.53
N ARG A 364 -5.57 1.69 -8.60
CA ARG A 364 -6.07 1.09 -9.85
C ARG A 364 -6.53 -0.33 -9.63
N GLN A 365 -5.74 -1.17 -8.97
CA GLN A 365 -6.07 -2.57 -8.69
C GLN A 365 -7.33 -2.72 -7.83
N SER A 366 -7.52 -1.87 -6.81
CA SER A 366 -8.68 -1.95 -5.90
C SER A 366 -10.01 -1.63 -6.58
N LEU A 367 -9.96 -0.94 -7.72
CA LEU A 367 -11.11 -0.59 -8.56
C LEU A 367 -11.35 -1.58 -9.71
N GLU A 368 -10.58 -2.67 -9.81
CA GLU A 368 -10.83 -3.73 -10.80
C GLU A 368 -12.19 -4.41 -10.59
N GLY A 369 -12.88 -4.68 -11.71
CA GLY A 369 -14.20 -5.30 -11.70
C GLY A 369 -15.37 -4.34 -11.46
N LEU A 370 -15.14 -3.06 -11.13
CA LEU A 370 -16.22 -2.08 -11.07
C LEU A 370 -16.68 -1.70 -12.48
N THR A 371 -17.95 -1.97 -12.80
CA THR A 371 -18.56 -1.76 -14.12
C THR A 371 -18.51 -0.30 -14.58
N ASN A 372 -18.63 0.64 -13.63
CA ASN A 372 -18.57 2.08 -13.88
C ASN A 372 -17.42 2.74 -13.10
N ARG A 373 -16.21 2.16 -13.14
CA ARG A 373 -15.07 2.66 -12.34
C ARG A 373 -14.77 4.16 -12.62
N PRO A 374 -14.37 4.93 -11.60
CA PRO A 374 -13.88 6.29 -11.80
C PRO A 374 -12.62 6.31 -12.68
N ALA A 375 -12.37 7.45 -13.33
CA ALA A 375 -11.07 7.72 -13.95
C ALA A 375 -10.02 7.96 -12.85
N ILE A 376 -8.76 7.64 -13.11
CA ILE A 376 -7.67 7.83 -12.15
C ILE A 376 -6.76 8.94 -12.65
N LEU A 377 -6.64 9.99 -11.85
CA LEU A 377 -5.74 11.11 -12.08
C LEU A 377 -4.46 10.92 -11.25
N ARG A 378 -3.30 10.85 -11.91
CA ARG A 378 -2.01 11.04 -11.23
C ARG A 378 -1.82 12.53 -10.97
N LYS A 379 -1.88 12.91 -9.69
CA LYS A 379 -1.63 14.29 -9.24
C LYS A 379 -0.18 14.41 -8.79
N GLU A 380 0.62 15.07 -9.60
CA GLU A 380 2.05 15.28 -9.37
C GLU A 380 2.54 16.53 -10.14
N PHE A 381 3.80 16.90 -9.95
CA PHE A 381 4.51 17.92 -10.71
C PHE A 381 5.19 17.28 -11.93
N VAL A 382 4.48 17.20 -13.05
CA VAL A 382 4.95 16.55 -14.29
C VAL A 382 5.73 17.53 -15.17
N PHE A 383 6.97 17.18 -15.53
CA PHE A 383 7.84 17.97 -16.40
C PHE A 383 8.64 17.13 -17.41
N ASP A 384 8.51 15.81 -17.37
CA ASP A 384 9.18 14.88 -18.29
C ASP A 384 8.17 13.83 -18.80
N GLU A 385 8.26 13.48 -20.08
CA GLU A 385 7.44 12.42 -20.71
C GLU A 385 7.59 11.09 -19.99
N TYR A 386 8.76 10.86 -19.38
CA TYR A 386 9.01 9.75 -18.48
C TYR A 386 7.92 9.58 -17.40
N GLN A 387 7.53 10.66 -16.72
CA GLN A 387 6.52 10.61 -15.67
C GLN A 387 5.13 10.27 -16.24
N ILE A 388 4.84 10.70 -17.46
CA ILE A 388 3.57 10.42 -18.13
C ILE A 388 3.51 8.93 -18.52
N LEU A 389 4.58 8.39 -19.09
CA LEU A 389 4.66 6.97 -19.45
C LEU A 389 4.60 6.07 -18.21
N GLU A 390 5.32 6.44 -17.14
CA GLU A 390 5.23 5.77 -15.85
C GLU A 390 3.80 5.78 -15.29
N ALA A 391 3.10 6.91 -15.39
CA ALA A 391 1.71 7.04 -14.96
C ALA A 391 0.79 6.09 -15.75
N ARG A 392 0.95 6.05 -17.08
CA ARG A 392 0.15 5.21 -17.96
C ARG A 392 0.31 3.72 -17.61
N LEU A 393 1.55 3.28 -17.38
CA LEU A 393 1.87 1.90 -16.97
C LEU A 393 1.37 1.57 -15.56
N ALA A 394 1.40 2.53 -14.64
CA ALA A 394 0.83 2.37 -13.30
C ALA A 394 -0.70 2.36 -13.28
N GLY A 395 -1.34 2.73 -14.39
CA GLY A 395 -2.79 2.65 -14.58
C GLY A 395 -3.54 3.96 -14.40
N ALA A 396 -2.86 5.10 -14.51
CA ALA A 396 -3.53 6.39 -14.66
C ALA A 396 -4.34 6.45 -15.96
N ASP A 397 -5.49 7.13 -15.88
CA ASP A 397 -6.30 7.50 -17.04
C ASP A 397 -6.03 8.95 -17.49
N THR A 398 -5.43 9.76 -16.61
CA THR A 398 -5.04 11.15 -16.88
C THR A 398 -3.92 11.60 -15.93
N VAL A 399 -3.25 12.70 -16.28
CA VAL A 399 -2.17 13.34 -15.52
C VAL A 399 -2.46 14.83 -15.35
N LEU A 400 -1.88 15.44 -14.31
CA LEU A 400 -1.88 16.89 -14.12
C LEU A 400 -0.74 17.55 -14.93
N LEU A 401 -1.03 18.64 -15.64
CA LEU A 401 -0.02 19.54 -16.22
C LEU A 401 -0.26 20.96 -15.69
N ILE A 402 0.74 21.60 -15.08
CA ILE A 402 0.58 22.91 -14.42
C ILE A 402 1.21 24.00 -15.29
N VAL A 403 0.41 24.94 -15.78
CA VAL A 403 0.90 25.99 -16.70
C VAL A 403 1.95 26.87 -16.03
N LYS A 404 1.73 27.28 -14.77
CA LYS A 404 2.65 28.13 -13.98
C LYS A 404 4.07 27.55 -13.85
N MET A 405 4.23 26.23 -14.01
CA MET A 405 5.50 25.51 -13.83
C MET A 405 6.23 25.24 -15.14
N LEU A 406 5.52 25.24 -16.27
CA LEU A 406 6.03 24.74 -17.55
C LEU A 406 6.16 25.87 -18.55
N SER A 407 7.23 25.86 -19.35
CA SER A 407 7.26 26.69 -20.55
C SER A 407 6.16 26.23 -21.51
N VAL A 408 5.63 27.15 -22.32
CA VAL A 408 4.57 26.83 -23.31
C VAL A 408 5.03 25.71 -24.26
N GLU A 409 6.31 25.71 -24.65
CA GLU A 409 6.91 24.65 -25.47
C GLU A 409 6.87 23.29 -24.77
N LEU A 410 7.34 23.22 -23.51
CA LEU A 410 7.36 21.98 -22.75
C LEU A 410 5.94 21.48 -22.44
N LEU A 411 5.03 22.39 -22.05
CA LEU A 411 3.62 22.09 -21.83
C LEU A 411 2.99 21.47 -23.09
N THR A 412 3.23 22.07 -24.25
CA THR A 412 2.70 21.59 -25.54
C THR A 412 3.22 20.18 -25.85
N ARG A 413 4.53 19.96 -25.65
CA ARG A 413 5.15 18.63 -25.84
C ARG A 413 4.52 17.57 -24.93
N LEU A 414 4.42 17.87 -23.63
CA LEU A 414 3.86 16.94 -22.64
C LEU A 414 2.37 16.66 -22.88
N TYR A 415 1.59 17.68 -23.28
CA TYR A 415 0.18 17.54 -23.61
C TYR A 415 -0.03 16.59 -24.79
N HIS A 416 0.70 16.80 -25.89
CA HIS A 416 0.61 15.91 -27.06
C HIS A 416 1.12 14.50 -26.77
N TYR A 417 2.21 14.36 -26.00
CA TYR A 417 2.70 13.04 -25.59
C TYR A 417 1.65 12.28 -24.75
N SER A 418 1.04 12.93 -23.76
CA SER A 418 -0.05 12.33 -22.97
C SER A 418 -1.22 11.87 -23.85
N ARG A 419 -1.63 12.70 -24.81
CA ARG A 419 -2.71 12.35 -25.74
C ARG A 419 -2.33 11.20 -26.68
N SER A 420 -1.07 11.09 -27.08
CA SER A 420 -0.60 9.96 -27.87
C SER A 420 -0.74 8.62 -27.13
N LEU A 421 -0.70 8.65 -25.79
CA LEU A 421 -0.96 7.51 -24.90
C LEU A 421 -2.45 7.34 -24.52
N GLY A 422 -3.35 8.11 -25.14
CA GLY A 422 -4.79 8.12 -24.88
C GLY A 422 -5.24 8.95 -23.67
N MET A 423 -4.33 9.57 -22.93
CA MET A 423 -4.62 10.35 -21.72
C MET A 423 -4.84 11.83 -22.05
N GLU A 424 -6.07 12.33 -21.95
CA GLU A 424 -6.34 13.78 -21.93
C GLU A 424 -5.90 14.37 -20.58
N PRO A 425 -4.93 15.29 -20.53
CA PRO A 425 -4.48 15.89 -19.26
C PRO A 425 -5.51 16.79 -18.60
N LEU A 426 -5.44 16.90 -17.27
CA LEU A 426 -5.99 18.04 -16.55
C LEU A 426 -4.97 19.18 -16.59
N VAL A 427 -5.23 20.22 -17.38
CA VAL A 427 -4.34 21.39 -17.48
C VAL A 427 -4.71 22.40 -16.39
N GLU A 428 -3.83 22.63 -15.44
CA GLU A 428 -4.06 23.49 -14.27
C GLU A 428 -3.60 24.94 -14.51
N VAL A 429 -4.49 25.88 -14.21
CA VAL A 429 -4.30 27.33 -14.35
C VAL A 429 -4.77 28.06 -13.08
N ASN A 430 -4.28 29.28 -12.88
CA ASN A 430 -4.68 30.17 -11.80
C ASN A 430 -4.96 31.61 -12.28
N THR A 431 -4.39 32.03 -13.41
CA THR A 431 -4.52 33.40 -13.94
C THR A 431 -5.17 33.46 -15.33
N PRO A 432 -5.68 34.63 -15.78
CA PRO A 432 -6.17 34.83 -17.15
C PRO A 432 -5.14 34.46 -18.23
N GLU A 433 -3.87 34.79 -18.01
CA GLU A 433 -2.80 34.51 -18.96
C GLU A 433 -2.55 33.00 -19.09
N GLU A 434 -2.56 32.28 -17.97
CA GLU A 434 -2.44 30.83 -17.95
C GLU A 434 -3.67 30.15 -18.59
N MET A 435 -4.87 30.69 -18.35
CA MET A 435 -6.11 30.23 -18.98
C MET A 435 -6.02 30.35 -20.50
N LYS A 436 -5.56 31.50 -21.02
CA LYS A 436 -5.37 31.70 -22.45
C LYS A 436 -4.43 30.66 -23.05
N ILE A 437 -3.30 30.37 -22.38
CA ILE A 437 -2.35 29.34 -22.84
C ILE A 437 -3.03 27.96 -22.92
N ALA A 438 -3.80 27.59 -21.89
CA ALA A 438 -4.51 26.29 -21.87
C ALA A 438 -5.60 26.19 -22.95
N VAL A 439 -6.30 27.28 -23.24
CA VAL A 439 -7.30 27.36 -24.32
C VAL A 439 -6.63 27.29 -25.69
N ASP A 440 -5.57 28.07 -25.93
CA ASP A 440 -4.82 28.06 -27.19
C ASP A 440 -4.19 26.67 -27.48
N LEU A 441 -3.77 25.96 -26.43
CA LEU A 441 -3.28 24.58 -26.50
C LEU A 441 -4.37 23.58 -26.95
N GLY A 442 -5.65 23.95 -26.81
CA GLY A 442 -6.78 23.08 -27.13
C GLY A 442 -7.11 22.05 -26.05
N ALA A 443 -6.77 22.34 -24.79
CA ALA A 443 -7.07 21.46 -23.66
C ALA A 443 -8.58 21.22 -23.52
N GLN A 444 -9.01 19.96 -23.43
CA GLN A 444 -10.43 19.61 -23.26
C GLN A 444 -10.88 19.71 -21.81
N VAL A 445 -9.95 19.60 -20.85
CA VAL A 445 -10.21 19.70 -19.42
C VAL A 445 -9.22 20.65 -18.78
N ILE A 446 -9.73 21.75 -18.22
CA ILE A 446 -8.94 22.79 -17.56
C ILE A 446 -9.34 22.86 -16.10
N GLY A 447 -8.37 22.78 -15.21
CA GLY A 447 -8.55 22.92 -13.77
C GLY A 447 -8.14 24.30 -13.29
N VAL A 448 -9.06 25.07 -12.71
CA VAL A 448 -8.73 26.34 -12.07
C VAL A 448 -8.36 26.07 -10.62
N ASN A 449 -7.10 26.30 -10.25
CA ASN A 449 -6.65 26.20 -8.88
C ASN A 449 -6.98 27.48 -8.13
N ASN A 450 -7.97 27.43 -7.25
CA ASN A 450 -8.37 28.56 -6.41
C ASN A 450 -7.33 28.88 -5.32
N ARG A 451 -6.33 28.00 -5.13
CA ARG A 451 -5.18 28.27 -4.26
C ARG A 451 -4.03 28.80 -5.11
N ASP A 452 -3.54 29.99 -4.79
CA ASP A 452 -2.31 30.47 -5.41
C ASP A 452 -1.12 29.62 -4.95
N LEU A 453 -0.36 29.05 -5.89
CA LEU A 453 0.75 28.13 -5.59
C LEU A 453 2.04 28.83 -5.10
N THR A 454 2.06 30.17 -5.06
CA THR A 454 3.15 30.98 -4.53
C THR A 454 2.86 31.51 -3.12
N SER A 455 1.65 31.99 -2.85
CA SER A 455 1.23 32.54 -1.54
C SER A 455 0.44 31.56 -0.67
N PHE A 456 -0.14 30.51 -1.26
CA PHE A 456 -1.05 29.53 -0.63
C PHE A 456 -2.39 30.08 -0.17
N GLU A 457 -2.69 31.34 -0.48
CA GLU A 457 -4.00 31.94 -0.25
C GLU A 457 -5.06 31.31 -1.16
N VAL A 458 -6.28 31.20 -0.65
CA VAL A 458 -7.41 30.58 -1.35
C VAL A 458 -8.44 31.65 -1.68
N ASP A 459 -8.74 31.81 -2.97
CA ASP A 459 -9.84 32.65 -3.47
C ASP A 459 -10.74 31.82 -4.40
N LEU A 460 -11.90 31.42 -3.87
CA LEU A 460 -12.91 30.64 -4.60
C LEU A 460 -13.54 31.42 -5.77
N GLY A 461 -13.44 32.76 -5.79
CA GLY A 461 -13.91 33.59 -6.90
C GLY A 461 -13.01 33.52 -8.13
N THR A 462 -11.81 32.93 -8.02
CA THR A 462 -10.87 32.77 -9.14
C THR A 462 -11.49 31.98 -10.28
N THR A 463 -12.13 30.84 -9.96
CA THR A 463 -12.84 30.02 -10.97
C THR A 463 -13.87 30.85 -11.72
N SER A 464 -14.76 31.55 -11.00
CA SER A 464 -15.84 32.35 -11.58
C SER A 464 -15.32 33.43 -12.54
N ARG A 465 -14.24 34.12 -12.17
CA ARG A 465 -13.63 35.18 -13.02
C ARG A 465 -12.98 34.65 -14.30
N LEU A 466 -12.59 33.38 -14.34
CA LEU A 466 -11.92 32.79 -15.50
C LEU A 466 -12.90 32.09 -16.46
N MET A 467 -14.15 31.86 -16.06
CA MET A 467 -15.15 31.15 -16.88
C MET A 467 -15.43 31.84 -18.23
N ASP A 468 -15.44 33.18 -18.27
CA ASP A 468 -15.76 33.95 -19.48
C ASP A 468 -14.74 33.78 -20.62
N GLN A 469 -13.57 33.24 -20.33
CA GLN A 469 -12.47 33.06 -21.30
C GLN A 469 -12.49 31.67 -21.95
N VAL A 470 -13.38 30.77 -21.53
CA VAL A 470 -13.33 29.35 -21.88
C VAL A 470 -14.40 28.98 -22.91
N PRO A 471 -14.05 28.26 -24.00
CA PRO A 471 -15.04 27.73 -24.93
C PRO A 471 -16.03 26.78 -24.23
N SER A 472 -17.30 26.81 -24.63
CA SER A 472 -18.36 25.96 -24.05
C SER A 472 -18.11 24.45 -24.21
N SER A 473 -17.24 24.06 -25.14
CA SER A 473 -16.82 22.66 -25.36
C SER A 473 -15.84 22.15 -24.31
N THR A 474 -15.13 23.04 -23.62
CA THR A 474 -14.10 22.72 -22.63
C THR A 474 -14.73 22.48 -21.27
N ILE A 475 -14.26 21.43 -20.58
CA ILE A 475 -14.70 21.07 -19.25
C ILE A 475 -13.85 21.88 -18.26
N VAL A 476 -14.46 22.85 -17.58
CA VAL A 476 -13.80 23.58 -16.49
C VAL A 476 -14.06 22.89 -15.16
N CYS A 477 -12.98 22.72 -14.39
CA CYS A 477 -12.98 22.11 -13.07
C CYS A 477 -12.50 23.12 -12.02
N ALA A 478 -13.23 23.27 -10.91
CA ALA A 478 -12.76 24.08 -9.78
C ALA A 478 -11.90 23.22 -8.83
N LEU A 479 -10.69 23.67 -8.50
CA LEU A 479 -9.76 22.94 -7.64
C LEU A 479 -9.42 23.76 -6.39
N SER A 480 -9.17 23.05 -5.28
CA SER A 480 -8.75 23.61 -3.98
C SER A 480 -9.81 24.48 -3.28
N GLY A 481 -9.75 24.52 -1.95
CA GLY A 481 -10.54 25.43 -1.12
C GLY A 481 -11.98 25.01 -0.82
N ILE A 482 -12.48 23.98 -1.48
CA ILE A 482 -13.86 23.50 -1.31
C ILE A 482 -13.98 22.70 -0.02
N SER A 483 -14.78 23.20 0.91
CA SER A 483 -14.99 22.64 2.25
C SER A 483 -16.40 22.06 2.41
N GLY A 484 -17.37 22.48 1.61
CA GLY A 484 -18.72 21.91 1.65
C GLY A 484 -19.67 22.38 0.55
N PRO A 485 -20.96 22.03 0.66
CA PRO A 485 -21.98 22.29 -0.39
C PRO A 485 -22.15 23.77 -0.74
N LYS A 486 -22.02 24.67 0.23
CA LYS A 486 -22.17 26.12 0.02
C LYS A 486 -21.11 26.68 -0.95
N ASP A 487 -19.90 26.13 -0.91
CA ASP A 487 -18.77 26.59 -1.72
C ASP A 487 -18.97 26.27 -3.22
N VAL A 488 -19.85 25.32 -3.54
CA VAL A 488 -20.07 24.84 -4.92
C VAL A 488 -21.37 25.33 -5.54
N GLU A 489 -22.21 26.09 -4.81
CA GLU A 489 -23.47 26.61 -5.33
C GLU A 489 -23.28 27.57 -6.51
N ALA A 490 -22.27 28.44 -6.42
CA ALA A 490 -21.91 29.36 -7.50
C ALA A 490 -21.46 28.59 -8.76
N TYR A 491 -20.58 27.60 -8.57
CA TYR A 491 -20.06 26.75 -9.65
C TYR A 491 -21.16 26.01 -10.42
N LYS A 492 -22.21 25.54 -9.74
CA LYS A 492 -23.38 24.91 -10.39
C LYS A 492 -24.09 25.87 -11.36
N LYS A 493 -24.20 27.15 -11.00
CA LYS A 493 -24.87 28.18 -11.83
C LYS A 493 -24.00 28.67 -12.97
N GLU A 494 -22.69 28.72 -12.76
CA GLU A 494 -21.71 29.28 -13.71
C GLU A 494 -21.27 28.26 -14.78
N GLY A 495 -21.74 27.02 -14.71
CA GLY A 495 -21.47 26.02 -15.73
C GLY A 495 -20.15 25.24 -15.55
N VAL A 496 -19.48 25.40 -14.40
CA VAL A 496 -18.38 24.52 -13.97
C VAL A 496 -18.89 23.07 -13.98
N LYS A 497 -18.06 22.14 -14.46
CA LYS A 497 -18.46 20.75 -14.70
C LYS A 497 -17.93 19.78 -13.67
N ALA A 498 -16.82 20.10 -13.01
CA ALA A 498 -16.27 19.25 -11.97
C ALA A 498 -15.63 20.04 -10.84
N ILE A 499 -15.47 19.38 -9.71
CA ILE A 499 -14.79 19.92 -8.54
C ILE A 499 -13.75 18.91 -8.04
N LEU A 500 -12.61 19.40 -7.56
CA LEU A 500 -11.61 18.57 -6.89
C LEU A 500 -11.63 18.85 -5.39
N VAL A 501 -11.94 17.81 -4.61
CA VAL A 501 -12.03 17.89 -3.15
C VAL A 501 -11.08 16.87 -2.54
N GLY A 502 -10.29 17.28 -1.56
CA GLY A 502 -9.33 16.41 -0.87
C GLY A 502 -9.48 16.47 0.65
N GLU A 503 -9.03 17.58 1.26
CA GLU A 503 -8.95 17.72 2.72
C GLU A 503 -10.31 17.49 3.41
N ALA A 504 -11.39 18.09 2.91
CA ALA A 504 -12.73 17.93 3.48
C ALA A 504 -13.22 16.47 3.39
N LEU A 505 -12.95 15.78 2.28
CA LEU A 505 -13.31 14.36 2.10
C LEU A 505 -12.50 13.45 3.01
N MET A 506 -11.24 13.77 3.25
CA MET A 506 -10.36 12.96 4.11
C MET A 506 -10.71 13.08 5.59
N ARG A 507 -11.40 14.16 6.00
CA ARG A 507 -11.85 14.40 7.37
C ARG A 507 -13.31 14.03 7.62
N ALA A 508 -14.07 13.72 6.58
CA ALA A 508 -15.49 13.41 6.70
C ALA A 508 -15.71 12.11 7.49
N ALA A 509 -16.51 12.18 8.56
CA ALA A 509 -16.89 11.00 9.34
C ALA A 509 -17.73 10.02 8.51
N ASP A 510 -18.65 10.53 7.69
CA ASP A 510 -19.38 9.78 6.67
C ASP A 510 -19.13 10.42 5.30
N THR A 511 -18.22 9.79 4.54
CA THR A 511 -17.88 10.22 3.19
C THR A 511 -19.07 10.13 2.22
N ALA A 512 -19.94 9.14 2.34
CA ALA A 512 -21.06 8.98 1.41
C ALA A 512 -22.09 10.09 1.60
N ALA A 513 -22.44 10.39 2.86
CA ALA A 513 -23.31 11.51 3.19
C ALA A 513 -22.71 12.84 2.71
N PHE A 514 -21.42 13.09 2.99
CA PHE A 514 -20.75 14.31 2.57
C PHE A 514 -20.76 14.51 1.04
N VAL A 515 -20.48 13.45 0.27
CA VAL A 515 -20.52 13.52 -1.21
C VAL A 515 -21.94 13.80 -1.72
N ALA A 516 -22.96 13.15 -1.14
CA ALA A 516 -24.35 13.38 -1.54
C ALA A 516 -24.77 14.84 -1.33
N GLU A 517 -24.45 15.41 -0.16
CA GLU A 517 -24.71 16.82 0.16
C GLU A 517 -23.96 17.76 -0.78
N LEU A 518 -22.67 17.51 -1.01
CA LEU A 518 -21.81 18.32 -1.86
C LEU A 518 -22.35 18.40 -3.30
N LEU A 519 -22.76 17.25 -3.84
CA LEU A 519 -23.28 17.15 -5.21
C LEU A 519 -24.74 17.62 -5.33
N GLY A 520 -25.41 17.92 -4.21
CA GLY A 520 -26.80 18.38 -4.17
C GLY A 520 -27.80 17.27 -4.46
N GLY A 521 -27.42 16.00 -4.24
CA GLY A 521 -28.37 14.91 -4.18
C GLY A 521 -29.15 15.00 -2.88
N SER A 522 -30.46 14.75 -2.91
CA SER A 522 -31.19 14.44 -1.67
C SER A 522 -30.50 13.25 -1.01
N SER A 523 -30.24 13.32 0.29
CA SER A 523 -29.93 12.17 1.14
C SER A 523 -31.15 11.25 1.20
N GLN A 524 -31.54 10.67 0.07
CA GLN A 524 -32.23 9.40 0.10
C GLN A 524 -31.18 8.44 0.62
N GLY A 525 -31.16 8.28 1.96
CA GLY A 525 -30.43 7.21 2.60
C GLY A 525 -30.68 5.97 1.77
N ILE A 526 -29.59 5.33 1.33
CA ILE A 526 -29.61 4.13 0.51
C ILE A 526 -30.79 3.31 0.99
N SER A 527 -31.85 3.29 0.18
CA SER A 527 -33.12 2.66 0.57
C SER A 527 -32.75 1.29 1.07
N SER A 528 -33.20 0.93 2.29
CA SER A 528 -33.01 -0.41 2.85
C SER A 528 -33.25 -1.41 1.74
N GLU A 529 -32.18 -1.98 1.17
CA GLU A 529 -32.31 -2.80 -0.03
C GLU A 529 -33.31 -3.90 0.32
N SER A 530 -34.42 -3.96 -0.42
CA SER A 530 -35.43 -4.99 -0.21
C SER A 530 -34.71 -6.32 -0.34
N ARG A 531 -34.60 -7.04 0.79
CA ARG A 531 -33.75 -8.22 0.94
C ARG A 531 -34.17 -9.26 -0.11
N SER A 532 -33.35 -9.48 -1.13
CA SER A 532 -33.61 -10.57 -2.08
C SER A 532 -33.32 -11.89 -1.38
N SER A 533 -34.27 -12.82 -1.38
CA SER A 533 -34.05 -14.18 -0.83
C SER A 533 -32.78 -14.81 -1.41
N PRO A 534 -31.97 -15.56 -0.65
CA PRO A 534 -30.71 -16.14 -1.14
C PRO A 534 -30.89 -16.98 -2.43
N LEU A 535 -29.83 -17.04 -3.23
CA LEU A 535 -29.71 -17.98 -4.34
C LEU A 535 -29.81 -19.41 -3.80
N VAL A 536 -30.59 -20.26 -4.45
CA VAL A 536 -30.68 -21.68 -4.08
C VAL A 536 -30.02 -22.52 -5.16
N LYS A 537 -28.94 -23.22 -4.79
CA LYS A 537 -28.25 -24.17 -5.66
C LYS A 537 -28.45 -25.61 -5.19
N ILE A 538 -28.84 -26.48 -6.12
CA ILE A 538 -28.93 -27.93 -5.91
C ILE A 538 -27.79 -28.60 -6.69
N CYS A 539 -26.79 -29.14 -5.99
CA CYS A 539 -25.56 -29.70 -6.56
C CYS A 539 -25.60 -31.23 -6.65
N GLY A 540 -24.94 -31.79 -7.65
CA GLY A 540 -24.88 -33.24 -7.86
C GLY A 540 -26.19 -33.81 -8.40
N THR A 541 -26.87 -33.05 -9.27
CA THR A 541 -28.11 -33.47 -9.91
C THR A 541 -27.85 -34.60 -10.89
N ARG A 542 -28.59 -35.71 -10.73
CA ARG A 542 -28.36 -36.97 -11.45
C ARG A 542 -29.50 -37.42 -12.37
N SER A 543 -30.65 -36.74 -12.32
CA SER A 543 -31.80 -37.08 -13.15
C SER A 543 -32.60 -35.86 -13.59
N GLU A 544 -33.42 -36.05 -14.62
CA GLU A 544 -34.34 -35.04 -15.16
C GLU A 544 -35.43 -34.67 -14.14
N GLU A 545 -35.93 -35.65 -13.38
CA GLU A 545 -36.96 -35.47 -12.37
C GLU A 545 -36.45 -34.63 -11.20
N ALA A 546 -35.21 -34.87 -10.76
CA ALA A 546 -34.58 -34.08 -9.70
C ALA A 546 -34.34 -32.63 -10.13
N ALA A 547 -33.86 -32.42 -11.37
CA ALA A 547 -33.69 -31.09 -11.93
C ALA A 547 -35.04 -30.35 -12.00
N ARG A 548 -36.08 -31.00 -12.56
CA ARG A 548 -37.43 -30.43 -12.67
C ARG A 548 -38.02 -30.08 -11.31
N ALA A 549 -37.96 -31.01 -10.34
CA ALA A 549 -38.48 -30.79 -8.99
C ALA A 549 -37.77 -29.62 -8.29
N ALA A 550 -36.46 -29.47 -8.46
CA ALA A 550 -35.71 -28.34 -7.93
C ALA A 550 -36.15 -27.01 -8.55
N ILE A 551 -36.28 -26.95 -9.88
CA ILE A 551 -36.67 -25.72 -10.60
C ILE A 551 -38.10 -25.31 -10.25
N GLU A 552 -39.04 -26.25 -10.24
CA GLU A 552 -40.44 -26.02 -9.88
C GLU A 552 -40.61 -25.62 -8.41
N ALA A 553 -39.71 -26.07 -7.52
CA ALA A 553 -39.66 -25.58 -6.14
C ALA A 553 -39.08 -24.15 -6.04
N GLY A 554 -38.40 -23.68 -7.09
CA GLY A 554 -37.82 -22.35 -7.17
C GLY A 554 -36.32 -22.29 -7.01
N ALA A 555 -35.55 -23.36 -7.27
CA ALA A 555 -34.09 -23.30 -7.32
C ALA A 555 -33.59 -22.31 -8.40
N ASP A 556 -32.47 -21.64 -8.14
CA ASP A 556 -31.84 -20.71 -9.11
C ASP A 556 -30.76 -21.41 -9.94
N LEU A 557 -30.07 -22.37 -9.36
CA LEU A 557 -28.88 -23.02 -9.94
C LEU A 557 -28.99 -24.54 -9.82
N ILE A 558 -28.77 -25.25 -10.93
CA ILE A 558 -28.74 -26.72 -10.98
C ILE A 558 -27.33 -27.18 -11.32
N GLY A 559 -26.66 -27.84 -10.37
CA GLY A 559 -25.28 -28.30 -10.50
C GLY A 559 -25.16 -29.74 -10.96
N ILE A 560 -24.38 -29.98 -12.01
CA ILE A 560 -23.96 -31.31 -12.48
C ILE A 560 -22.47 -31.49 -12.17
N ILE A 561 -22.12 -32.61 -11.52
CA ILE A 561 -20.72 -32.92 -11.22
C ILE A 561 -20.08 -33.61 -12.42
N MET A 562 -19.01 -33.00 -12.94
CA MET A 562 -18.26 -33.49 -14.12
C MET A 562 -16.94 -34.18 -13.73
N VAL A 563 -16.76 -34.48 -12.44
CA VAL A 563 -15.54 -35.04 -11.86
C VAL A 563 -15.58 -36.57 -11.93
N GLN A 564 -14.82 -37.13 -12.85
CA GLN A 564 -14.71 -38.57 -13.05
C GLN A 564 -14.28 -39.28 -11.75
N GLY A 565 -14.83 -40.46 -11.49
CA GLY A 565 -14.56 -41.24 -10.28
C GLY A 565 -15.31 -40.78 -9.02
N ARG A 566 -16.08 -39.69 -9.07
CA ARG A 566 -17.00 -39.31 -7.97
C ARG A 566 -18.35 -40.01 -8.13
N THR A 567 -18.93 -40.41 -6.99
CA THR A 567 -20.22 -41.12 -6.93
C THR A 567 -21.41 -40.35 -7.51
N ARG A 568 -21.30 -39.02 -7.58
CA ARG A 568 -22.33 -38.12 -8.13
C ARG A 568 -22.04 -37.64 -9.55
N CYS A 569 -20.98 -38.12 -10.19
CA CYS A 569 -20.70 -37.82 -11.59
C CYS A 569 -21.71 -38.54 -12.49
N VAL A 570 -22.20 -37.85 -13.52
CA VAL A 570 -23.09 -38.46 -14.52
C VAL A 570 -22.40 -38.59 -15.88
N PRO A 571 -22.79 -39.58 -16.70
CA PRO A 571 -22.44 -39.62 -18.11
C PRO A 571 -22.91 -38.40 -18.90
N ASP A 572 -22.25 -38.09 -20.01
CA ASP A 572 -22.55 -36.91 -20.83
C ASP A 572 -23.97 -36.92 -21.41
N ASP A 573 -24.52 -38.08 -21.77
CA ASP A 573 -25.88 -38.19 -22.30
C ASP A 573 -26.93 -37.83 -21.23
N VAL A 574 -26.70 -38.26 -19.98
CA VAL A 574 -27.52 -37.87 -18.82
C VAL A 574 -27.38 -36.37 -18.56
N ALA A 575 -26.15 -35.84 -18.57
CA ALA A 575 -25.90 -34.41 -18.38
C ALA A 575 -26.61 -33.55 -19.44
N LEU A 576 -26.63 -34.01 -20.70
CA LEU A 576 -27.32 -33.34 -21.78
C LEU A 576 -28.85 -33.31 -21.59
N ARG A 577 -29.45 -34.42 -21.14
CA ARG A 577 -30.88 -34.46 -20.82
C ARG A 577 -31.24 -33.53 -19.65
N ILE A 578 -30.41 -33.51 -18.60
CA ILE A 578 -30.58 -32.54 -17.50
C ILE A 578 -30.48 -31.10 -18.04
N SER A 579 -29.52 -30.81 -18.91
CA SER A 579 -29.38 -29.49 -19.55
C SER A 579 -30.64 -29.07 -20.31
N GLN A 580 -31.24 -29.99 -21.07
CA GLN A 580 -32.50 -29.75 -21.78
C GLN A 580 -33.63 -29.40 -20.80
N VAL A 581 -33.79 -30.17 -19.72
CA VAL A 581 -34.79 -29.90 -18.68
C VAL A 581 -34.57 -28.53 -18.02
N VAL A 582 -33.33 -28.17 -17.69
CA VAL A 582 -33.00 -26.87 -17.08
C VAL A 582 -33.36 -25.71 -18.01
N LYS A 583 -33.15 -25.86 -19.31
CA LYS A 583 -33.46 -24.82 -20.31
C LYS A 583 -34.95 -24.71 -20.64
N SER A 584 -35.69 -25.81 -20.55
CA SER A 584 -37.12 -25.84 -20.90
C SER A 584 -38.08 -25.60 -19.72
N THR A 585 -37.65 -25.86 -18.49
CA THR A 585 -38.55 -25.81 -17.31
C THR A 585 -38.64 -24.40 -16.76
N GLN A 586 -39.87 -23.90 -16.61
CA GLN A 586 -40.11 -22.59 -16.03
C GLN A 586 -40.02 -22.62 -14.51
N LYS A 587 -39.39 -21.59 -13.96
CA LYS A 587 -39.36 -21.32 -12.52
C LYS A 587 -40.67 -20.63 -12.09
N PRO A 588 -41.20 -20.90 -10.87
CA PRO A 588 -42.33 -20.14 -10.34
C PRO A 588 -42.07 -18.63 -10.36
N ALA A 589 -43.08 -17.84 -10.70
CA ALA A 589 -42.99 -16.38 -10.69
C ALA A 589 -42.64 -15.90 -9.27
N SER A 590 -41.53 -15.18 -9.12
CA SER A 590 -41.18 -14.54 -7.85
C SER A 590 -42.22 -13.46 -7.54
N GLN A 591 -42.82 -13.48 -6.34
CA GLN A 591 -43.76 -12.44 -5.86
C GLN A 591 -43.10 -11.07 -5.60
N THR A 592 -41.88 -10.83 -6.08
CA THR A 592 -41.26 -9.52 -6.05
C THR A 592 -41.71 -8.76 -7.29
N PRO A 593 -42.32 -7.57 -7.17
CA PRO A 593 -42.68 -6.79 -8.34
C PRO A 593 -41.44 -6.62 -9.21
N ALA A 594 -41.61 -6.76 -10.52
CA ALA A 594 -40.64 -6.28 -11.48
C ALA A 594 -40.61 -4.74 -11.39
N THR A 595 -40.01 -4.20 -10.33
CA THR A 595 -39.48 -2.85 -10.39
C THR A 595 -38.30 -2.92 -11.35
N SER A 596 -38.60 -2.63 -12.61
CA SER A 596 -37.68 -2.02 -13.57
C SER A 596 -37.19 -0.66 -13.07
N GLN A 597 -36.78 -0.56 -11.80
CA GLN A 597 -35.87 0.49 -11.38
C GLN A 597 -34.54 0.13 -12.02
N ALA A 598 -34.38 0.55 -13.28
CA ALA A 598 -33.08 0.72 -13.88
C ALA A 598 -32.24 1.43 -12.82
N THR A 599 -31.27 0.70 -12.25
CA THR A 599 -30.24 1.33 -11.43
C THR A 599 -29.74 2.52 -12.25
N PRO A 600 -29.70 3.75 -11.70
CA PRO A 600 -29.27 4.91 -12.47
C PRO A 600 -27.96 4.52 -13.17
N PRO A 601 -27.82 4.71 -14.50
CA PRO A 601 -26.72 4.14 -15.28
C PRO A 601 -25.32 4.55 -14.80
N ALA A 602 -25.23 5.46 -13.83
CA ALA A 602 -23.99 5.98 -13.28
C ALA A 602 -23.66 5.57 -11.82
N ALA A 603 -24.54 4.87 -11.08
CA ALA A 603 -24.21 4.43 -9.72
C ALA A 603 -23.36 3.15 -9.74
N SER A 604 -22.18 3.17 -9.10
CA SER A 604 -21.32 1.99 -9.03
C SER A 604 -21.97 0.89 -8.18
N VAL A 605 -22.29 -0.26 -8.77
CA VAL A 605 -22.75 -1.45 -8.04
C VAL A 605 -21.52 -2.24 -7.57
N GLU A 606 -21.51 -2.70 -6.33
CA GLU A 606 -20.45 -3.57 -5.83
C GLU A 606 -20.35 -4.85 -6.68
N TYR A 607 -19.12 -5.26 -6.98
CA TYR A 607 -18.85 -6.37 -7.90
C TYR A 607 -19.61 -7.66 -7.56
N PHE A 608 -19.54 -8.11 -6.30
CA PHE A 608 -20.19 -9.37 -5.91
C PHE A 608 -21.72 -9.26 -5.82
N ASP A 609 -22.27 -8.07 -5.55
CA ASP A 609 -23.71 -7.83 -5.62
C ASP A 609 -24.21 -7.87 -7.07
N HIS A 610 -23.45 -7.28 -8.00
CA HIS A 610 -23.73 -7.40 -9.43
C HIS A 610 -23.62 -8.86 -9.90
N SER A 611 -22.57 -9.57 -9.50
CA SER A 611 -22.37 -10.98 -9.83
C SER A 611 -23.49 -11.89 -9.27
N ALA A 612 -24.03 -11.58 -8.10
CA ALA A 612 -25.17 -12.32 -7.56
C ALA A 612 -26.45 -12.10 -8.38
N LYS A 613 -26.63 -10.92 -8.98
CA LYS A 613 -27.77 -10.61 -9.87
C LYS A 613 -27.68 -11.36 -11.19
N ILE A 614 -26.50 -11.44 -11.82
CA ILE A 614 -26.32 -12.17 -13.09
C ILE A 614 -26.48 -13.69 -12.93
N LEU A 615 -26.30 -14.21 -11.72
CA LEU A 615 -26.54 -15.62 -11.38
C LEU A 615 -28.02 -15.93 -11.12
N ARG A 616 -28.94 -15.01 -11.45
CA ARG A 616 -30.39 -15.24 -11.49
C ARG A 616 -30.91 -15.03 -12.89
N HIS A 617 -31.65 -16.02 -13.39
CA HIS A 617 -32.42 -15.86 -14.61
C HIS A 617 -33.90 -15.62 -14.26
N PRO A 618 -34.62 -14.72 -14.97
CA PRO A 618 -35.99 -14.35 -14.61
C PRO A 618 -37.00 -15.50 -14.72
N THR A 619 -36.79 -16.45 -15.63
CA THR A 619 -37.81 -17.46 -15.98
C THR A 619 -37.39 -18.92 -15.80
N ARG A 620 -36.11 -19.22 -15.52
CA ARG A 620 -35.58 -20.60 -15.41
C ARG A 620 -34.42 -20.65 -14.42
N ALA A 621 -33.94 -21.84 -14.09
CA ALA A 621 -32.66 -21.99 -13.40
C ALA A 621 -31.48 -21.91 -14.39
N LEU A 622 -30.29 -21.60 -13.88
CA LEU A 622 -29.03 -21.69 -14.61
C LEU A 622 -28.38 -23.06 -14.39
N LEU A 623 -27.80 -23.61 -15.45
CA LEU A 623 -27.06 -24.86 -15.40
C LEU A 623 -25.60 -24.61 -15.01
N VAL A 624 -25.14 -25.31 -13.97
CA VAL A 624 -23.78 -25.21 -13.43
C VAL A 624 -23.02 -26.52 -13.66
N GLY A 625 -21.87 -26.47 -14.33
CA GLY A 625 -20.95 -27.61 -14.39
C GLY A 625 -19.88 -27.51 -13.30
N VAL A 626 -19.73 -28.55 -12.48
CA VAL A 626 -18.77 -28.59 -11.37
C VAL A 626 -17.53 -29.41 -11.78
N PHE A 627 -16.38 -28.76 -11.75
CA PHE A 627 -15.08 -29.32 -12.10
C PHE A 627 -14.13 -29.28 -10.89
N GLN A 628 -13.19 -30.21 -10.86
CA GLN A 628 -12.14 -30.34 -9.86
C GLN A 628 -10.87 -30.84 -10.55
N ASN A 629 -9.99 -29.90 -10.89
CA ASN A 629 -8.65 -30.13 -11.46
C ASN A 629 -8.62 -30.79 -12.86
N GLN A 630 -9.72 -30.76 -13.62
CA GLN A 630 -9.65 -31.11 -15.03
C GLN A 630 -8.94 -30.01 -15.85
N PRO A 631 -8.31 -30.35 -16.98
CA PRO A 631 -7.69 -29.36 -17.87
C PRO A 631 -8.70 -28.31 -18.36
N LEU A 632 -8.26 -27.07 -18.53
CA LEU A 632 -9.11 -25.96 -19.02
C LEU A 632 -9.79 -26.30 -20.35
N GLU A 633 -9.08 -26.97 -21.27
CA GLU A 633 -9.64 -27.41 -22.56
C GLU A 633 -10.87 -28.31 -22.40
N TYR A 634 -10.83 -29.24 -21.43
CA TYR A 634 -11.97 -30.10 -21.11
C TYR A 634 -13.13 -29.29 -20.51
N ILE A 635 -12.83 -28.32 -19.65
CA ILE A 635 -13.87 -27.45 -19.06
C ILE A 635 -14.59 -26.67 -20.18
N LEU A 636 -13.83 -26.08 -21.11
CA LEU A 636 -14.38 -25.31 -22.24
C LEU A 636 -15.19 -26.19 -23.20
N SER A 637 -14.72 -27.40 -23.50
CA SER A 637 -15.45 -28.33 -24.38
C SER A 637 -16.76 -28.78 -23.75
N GLN A 638 -16.78 -29.08 -22.44
CA GLN A 638 -18.02 -29.43 -21.73
C GLN A 638 -18.95 -28.22 -21.58
N GLN A 639 -18.42 -27.01 -21.36
CA GLN A 639 -19.21 -25.78 -21.35
C GLN A 639 -19.98 -25.61 -22.65
N GLN A 640 -19.32 -25.76 -23.80
CA GLN A 640 -19.96 -25.67 -25.10
C GLN A 640 -20.94 -26.83 -25.36
N LYS A 641 -20.50 -28.07 -25.12
CA LYS A 641 -21.28 -29.30 -25.38
C LYS A 641 -22.60 -29.33 -24.63
N LEU A 642 -22.58 -29.00 -23.34
CA LEU A 642 -23.76 -29.02 -22.48
C LEU A 642 -24.50 -27.67 -22.50
N GLY A 643 -23.87 -26.63 -23.06
CA GLY A 643 -24.31 -25.25 -22.97
C GLY A 643 -24.51 -24.83 -21.51
N LEU A 644 -23.46 -24.98 -20.70
CA LEU A 644 -23.45 -24.57 -19.30
C LEU A 644 -23.58 -23.05 -19.22
N ASP A 645 -24.43 -22.57 -18.32
CA ASP A 645 -24.59 -21.14 -18.05
C ASP A 645 -23.56 -20.61 -17.05
N VAL A 646 -23.01 -21.51 -16.21
CA VAL A 646 -22.05 -21.21 -15.15
C VAL A 646 -21.05 -22.36 -15.03
N VAL A 647 -19.79 -22.06 -14.76
CA VAL A 647 -18.78 -23.05 -14.40
C VAL A 647 -18.44 -22.91 -12.92
N GLN A 648 -18.35 -24.03 -12.20
CA GLN A 648 -17.86 -24.06 -10.83
C GLN A 648 -16.50 -24.76 -10.78
N LEU A 649 -15.46 -24.05 -10.32
CA LEU A 649 -14.12 -24.56 -10.07
C LEU A 649 -14.00 -24.97 -8.59
N HIS A 650 -13.89 -26.27 -8.35
CA HIS A 650 -14.01 -26.89 -7.02
C HIS A 650 -12.67 -27.49 -6.53
N GLY A 651 -11.61 -27.43 -7.32
CA GLY A 651 -10.28 -27.94 -7.00
C GLY A 651 -9.31 -26.85 -6.57
N SER A 652 -8.09 -26.96 -7.06
CA SER A 652 -6.98 -26.02 -6.90
C SER A 652 -6.69 -25.31 -8.24
N GLU A 653 -7.72 -25.12 -9.08
CA GLU A 653 -7.55 -24.48 -10.37
C GLU A 653 -7.10 -23.01 -10.21
N PRO A 654 -6.24 -22.50 -11.11
CA PRO A 654 -5.80 -21.11 -11.06
C PRO A 654 -6.97 -20.13 -11.23
N LEU A 655 -7.00 -19.07 -10.43
CA LEU A 655 -8.09 -18.08 -10.45
C LEU A 655 -8.20 -17.33 -11.78
N GLU A 656 -7.09 -17.14 -12.48
CA GLU A 656 -7.03 -16.46 -13.78
C GLU A 656 -7.82 -17.18 -14.87
N TRP A 657 -8.10 -18.48 -14.73
CA TRP A 657 -8.92 -19.23 -15.68
C TRP A 657 -10.34 -18.68 -15.79
N ALA A 658 -10.86 -18.04 -14.75
CA ALA A 658 -12.18 -17.43 -14.79
C ALA A 658 -12.31 -16.36 -15.89
N LYS A 659 -11.20 -15.73 -16.31
CA LYS A 659 -11.17 -14.75 -17.41
C LYS A 659 -11.21 -15.41 -18.79
N LEU A 660 -10.86 -16.69 -18.88
CA LEU A 660 -10.82 -17.47 -20.12
C LEU A 660 -12.09 -18.28 -20.35
N ILE A 661 -12.89 -18.49 -19.31
CA ILE A 661 -14.17 -19.21 -19.38
C ILE A 661 -15.26 -18.22 -19.82
N PRO A 662 -16.01 -18.49 -20.90
CA PRO A 662 -16.93 -17.52 -21.53
C PRO A 662 -18.26 -17.36 -20.78
N VAL A 663 -18.34 -17.83 -19.54
CA VAL A 663 -19.53 -17.80 -18.68
C VAL A 663 -19.11 -17.47 -17.24
N PRO A 664 -20.02 -16.96 -16.39
CA PRO A 664 -19.73 -16.73 -14.97
C PRO A 664 -19.09 -17.94 -14.29
N VAL A 665 -18.14 -17.66 -13.38
CA VAL A 665 -17.39 -18.70 -12.67
C VAL A 665 -17.62 -18.60 -11.17
N ILE A 666 -18.13 -19.66 -10.57
CA ILE A 666 -18.16 -19.85 -9.12
C ILE A 666 -16.86 -20.56 -8.72
N ARG A 667 -16.17 -20.07 -7.70
CA ARG A 667 -14.93 -20.70 -7.21
C ARG A 667 -15.12 -21.14 -5.77
N LYS A 668 -14.83 -22.41 -5.48
CA LYS A 668 -14.81 -22.93 -4.11
C LYS A 668 -13.62 -22.36 -3.34
N PHE A 669 -13.81 -22.01 -2.08
CA PHE A 669 -12.74 -21.61 -1.16
C PHE A 669 -12.84 -22.38 0.15
N GLY A 670 -11.70 -22.75 0.72
CA GLY A 670 -11.59 -23.04 2.16
C GLY A 670 -11.69 -21.76 3.00
N LEU A 671 -11.96 -21.89 4.30
CA LEU A 671 -12.07 -20.74 5.21
C LEU A 671 -10.77 -19.93 5.36
N ASP A 672 -9.61 -20.58 5.15
CA ASP A 672 -8.29 -19.95 5.25
C ASP A 672 -7.66 -19.69 3.89
N GLU A 673 -8.37 -19.98 2.80
CA GLU A 673 -7.84 -19.84 1.45
C GLU A 673 -7.76 -18.35 1.06
N PRO A 674 -6.60 -17.86 0.61
CA PRO A 674 -6.44 -16.45 0.26
C PRO A 674 -7.26 -16.09 -0.98
N ALA A 675 -7.37 -14.79 -1.25
CA ALA A 675 -8.01 -14.24 -2.45
C ALA A 675 -9.52 -14.52 -2.63
N ILE A 676 -10.23 -15.01 -1.61
CA ILE A 676 -11.70 -15.19 -1.64
C ILE A 676 -12.46 -13.91 -2.05
N ALA A 677 -11.96 -12.74 -1.65
CA ALA A 677 -12.54 -11.44 -1.96
C ALA A 677 -11.95 -10.78 -3.22
N ARG A 678 -11.14 -11.48 -4.03
CA ARG A 678 -10.52 -10.91 -5.23
C ARG A 678 -11.57 -10.73 -6.33
N ARG A 679 -11.87 -9.47 -6.69
CA ARG A 679 -12.84 -9.13 -7.75
C ARG A 679 -12.29 -9.48 -9.12
N ALA A 680 -13.17 -9.72 -10.08
CA ALA A 680 -12.85 -10.01 -11.49
C ALA A 680 -12.02 -11.30 -11.76
N TYR A 681 -11.83 -12.15 -10.74
CA TYR A 681 -11.19 -13.47 -10.84
C TYR A 681 -12.15 -14.63 -10.55
N HIS A 682 -13.39 -14.32 -10.12
CA HIS A 682 -14.53 -15.22 -10.01
C HIS A 682 -15.79 -14.39 -9.82
N SER A 683 -16.95 -14.90 -10.22
CA SER A 683 -18.24 -14.21 -10.07
C SER A 683 -18.74 -14.28 -8.62
N LEU A 684 -18.74 -15.46 -8.00
CA LEU A 684 -19.01 -15.62 -6.57
C LEU A 684 -18.09 -16.68 -5.94
N PRO A 685 -17.56 -16.43 -4.74
CA PRO A 685 -16.91 -17.45 -3.94
C PRO A 685 -17.96 -18.36 -3.30
N LEU A 686 -17.65 -19.65 -3.23
CA LEU A 686 -18.43 -20.67 -2.53
C LEU A 686 -17.60 -21.19 -1.36
N LEU A 687 -18.08 -21.00 -0.12
CA LEU A 687 -17.43 -21.52 1.08
C LEU A 687 -17.87 -22.97 1.32
N ASP A 688 -16.91 -23.89 1.41
CA ASP A 688 -17.16 -25.31 1.68
C ASP A 688 -16.03 -25.90 2.54
N SER A 689 -16.38 -26.85 3.42
CA SER A 689 -15.51 -27.44 4.45
C SER A 689 -14.38 -28.29 3.85
N GLY A 690 -14.51 -28.79 2.63
CA GLY A 690 -13.45 -29.57 2.00
C GLY A 690 -13.92 -30.60 0.99
N VAL A 691 -13.33 -31.79 1.02
CA VAL A 691 -13.55 -32.88 0.04
C VAL A 691 -15.05 -33.15 -0.10
N GLY A 692 -15.65 -32.66 -1.18
CA GLY A 692 -17.11 -32.62 -1.32
C GLY A 692 -17.79 -33.96 -0.97
N GLY A 693 -18.90 -33.87 -0.23
CA GLY A 693 -19.71 -35.03 0.14
C GLY A 693 -19.48 -35.62 1.53
N THR A 694 -18.72 -34.96 2.42
CA THR A 694 -18.54 -35.37 3.83
C THR A 694 -19.75 -35.05 4.72
N GLY A 695 -20.60 -34.09 4.30
CA GLY A 695 -21.74 -33.63 5.11
C GLY A 695 -21.36 -32.76 6.30
N GLU A 696 -20.10 -32.34 6.41
CA GLU A 696 -19.60 -31.55 7.53
C GLU A 696 -19.98 -30.07 7.39
N LEU A 697 -20.51 -29.51 8.49
CA LEU A 697 -20.81 -28.09 8.61
C LEU A 697 -19.53 -27.27 8.79
N LEU A 698 -19.53 -26.08 8.21
CA LEU A 698 -18.50 -25.08 8.46
C LEU A 698 -18.62 -24.49 9.88
N ASP A 699 -17.47 -24.19 10.49
CA ASP A 699 -17.42 -23.44 11.75
C ASP A 699 -17.98 -22.02 11.54
N GLN A 700 -19.07 -21.71 12.23
CA GLN A 700 -19.81 -20.45 12.05
C GLN A 700 -19.01 -19.23 12.48
N SER A 701 -18.21 -19.33 13.55
CA SER A 701 -17.38 -18.23 14.03
C SER A 701 -16.28 -17.87 13.02
N ARG A 702 -15.73 -18.89 12.35
CA ARG A 702 -14.73 -18.72 11.31
C ARG A 702 -15.35 -18.20 10.01
N VAL A 703 -16.54 -18.66 9.63
CA VAL A 703 -17.31 -18.08 8.51
C VAL A 703 -17.54 -16.59 8.75
N GLN A 704 -18.00 -16.22 9.95
CA GLN A 704 -18.21 -14.83 10.32
C GLN A 704 -16.91 -14.01 10.21
N SER A 705 -15.80 -14.53 10.74
CA SER A 705 -14.48 -13.89 10.63
C SER A 705 -14.06 -13.65 9.17
N VAL A 706 -14.31 -14.60 8.26
CA VAL A 706 -14.03 -14.42 6.82
C VAL A 706 -14.89 -13.32 6.22
N LEU A 707 -16.19 -13.33 6.54
CA LEU A 707 -17.14 -12.36 6.01
C LEU A 707 -16.83 -10.94 6.51
N ASP A 708 -16.33 -10.78 7.73
CA ASP A 708 -16.08 -9.48 8.34
C ASP A 708 -14.81 -8.79 7.83
N LYS A 709 -13.87 -9.54 7.24
CA LYS A 709 -12.64 -9.00 6.62
C LYS A 709 -12.90 -8.07 5.44
N ASP A 710 -14.03 -8.21 4.73
CA ASP A 710 -14.37 -7.35 3.59
C ASP A 710 -15.87 -7.09 3.52
N SER A 711 -16.26 -5.82 3.65
CA SER A 711 -17.66 -5.38 3.64
C SER A 711 -18.38 -5.64 2.31
N GLY A 712 -17.63 -5.69 1.20
CA GLY A 712 -18.16 -5.95 -0.15
C GLY A 712 -18.16 -7.42 -0.53
N LEU A 713 -17.66 -8.35 0.31
CA LEU A 713 -17.69 -9.78 0.03
C LEU A 713 -19.14 -10.29 0.05
N ARG A 714 -19.48 -11.13 -0.93
CA ARG A 714 -20.69 -11.96 -0.92
C ARG A 714 -20.30 -13.39 -1.22
N VAL A 715 -20.95 -14.36 -0.58
CA VAL A 715 -20.60 -15.79 -0.69
C VAL A 715 -21.82 -16.66 -0.96
N ILE A 716 -21.57 -17.82 -1.55
CA ILE A 716 -22.46 -18.98 -1.49
C ILE A 716 -21.98 -19.85 -0.32
N LEU A 717 -22.86 -20.20 0.61
CA LEU A 717 -22.54 -21.11 1.71
C LEU A 717 -22.88 -22.55 1.32
N ALA A 718 -21.92 -23.46 1.49
CA ALA A 718 -22.07 -24.89 1.25
C ALA A 718 -21.49 -25.70 2.43
N GLY A 719 -21.55 -27.02 2.33
CA GLY A 719 -21.03 -27.95 3.33
C GLY A 719 -22.04 -28.27 4.44
N GLY A 720 -22.51 -29.51 4.47
CA GLY A 720 -23.41 -30.03 5.53
C GLY A 720 -24.81 -29.42 5.62
N LEU A 721 -25.22 -28.59 4.65
CA LEU A 721 -26.54 -27.96 4.66
C LEU A 721 -27.64 -28.97 4.33
N ASP A 722 -28.79 -28.83 4.99
CA ASP A 722 -29.99 -29.64 4.79
C ASP A 722 -31.28 -28.81 5.04
N PRO A 723 -32.48 -29.35 4.74
CA PRO A 723 -33.74 -28.61 4.92
C PRO A 723 -34.02 -28.12 6.35
N THR A 724 -33.45 -28.77 7.36
CA THR A 724 -33.70 -28.51 8.78
C THR A 724 -32.73 -27.50 9.38
N ASN A 725 -31.51 -27.39 8.84
CA ASN A 725 -30.43 -26.60 9.43
C ASN A 725 -30.16 -25.26 8.71
N VAL A 726 -30.48 -25.15 7.41
CA VAL A 726 -30.02 -24.04 6.55
C VAL A 726 -30.48 -22.68 7.05
N ALA A 727 -31.75 -22.57 7.46
CA ALA A 727 -32.30 -21.32 7.93
C ALA A 727 -31.64 -20.87 9.24
N GLY A 728 -31.49 -21.79 10.18
CA GLY A 728 -30.85 -21.53 11.47
C GLY A 728 -29.38 -21.13 11.34
N ILE A 729 -28.63 -21.74 10.41
CA ILE A 729 -27.22 -21.39 10.16
C ILE A 729 -27.10 -19.97 9.62
N VAL A 730 -27.88 -19.60 8.60
CA VAL A 730 -27.83 -18.26 8.00
C VAL A 730 -28.24 -17.20 9.03
N GLN A 731 -29.25 -17.48 9.86
CA GLN A 731 -29.70 -16.56 10.92
C GLN A 731 -28.65 -16.39 12.03
N LYS A 732 -27.95 -17.45 12.43
CA LYS A 732 -26.90 -17.40 13.47
C LYS A 732 -25.70 -16.53 13.09
N LEU A 733 -25.47 -16.29 11.80
CA LEU A 733 -24.42 -15.39 11.31
C LEU A 733 -24.75 -13.89 11.52
N GLY A 734 -25.93 -13.55 12.06
CA GLY A 734 -26.31 -12.19 12.41
C GLY A 734 -26.23 -11.23 11.22
N GLU A 735 -25.58 -10.07 11.40
CA GLU A 735 -25.40 -9.09 10.33
C GLU A 735 -24.54 -9.61 9.18
N SER A 736 -23.51 -10.40 9.49
CA SER A 736 -22.63 -11.02 8.49
C SER A 736 -23.40 -12.01 7.61
N GLY A 737 -24.50 -12.59 8.12
CA GLY A 737 -25.44 -13.41 7.35
C GLY A 737 -26.03 -12.70 6.13
N ARG A 738 -26.09 -11.35 6.11
CA ARG A 738 -26.50 -10.57 4.92
C ARG A 738 -25.54 -10.71 3.74
N LYS A 739 -24.30 -11.14 3.97
CA LYS A 739 -23.29 -11.39 2.93
C LYS A 739 -23.44 -12.79 2.32
N VAL A 740 -24.28 -13.66 2.88
CA VAL A 740 -24.63 -14.96 2.30
C VAL A 740 -25.72 -14.75 1.25
N VAL A 741 -25.31 -14.59 0.00
CA VAL A 741 -26.21 -14.33 -1.13
C VAL A 741 -26.70 -15.60 -1.81
N GLY A 742 -26.17 -16.75 -1.41
CA GLY A 742 -26.61 -18.05 -1.86
C GLY A 742 -26.28 -19.18 -0.90
N VAL A 743 -26.98 -20.30 -1.08
CA VAL A 743 -26.72 -21.56 -0.38
C VAL A 743 -26.68 -22.70 -1.39
N ASP A 744 -25.81 -23.67 -1.13
CA ASP A 744 -25.63 -24.85 -1.97
C ASP A 744 -25.80 -26.12 -1.15
N VAL A 745 -26.62 -27.05 -1.65
CA VAL A 745 -26.81 -28.36 -1.03
C VAL A 745 -26.49 -29.49 -2.00
N SER A 746 -25.91 -30.57 -1.48
CA SER A 746 -25.69 -31.81 -2.21
C SER A 746 -26.20 -33.01 -1.40
N SER A 747 -25.40 -33.57 -0.50
CA SER A 747 -25.78 -34.77 0.28
C SER A 747 -26.95 -34.58 1.24
N GLY A 748 -27.21 -33.36 1.72
CA GLY A 748 -28.31 -33.07 2.66
C GLY A 748 -29.72 -33.23 2.08
N VAL A 749 -29.84 -33.39 0.75
CA VAL A 749 -31.10 -33.70 0.06
C VAL A 749 -31.12 -35.12 -0.52
N GLU A 750 -30.26 -36.01 -0.03
CA GLU A 750 -30.24 -37.42 -0.41
C GLU A 750 -30.91 -38.30 0.65
N SER A 751 -31.48 -39.42 0.19
CA SER A 751 -31.96 -40.55 0.99
C SER A 751 -31.41 -41.81 0.34
N ASP A 752 -30.77 -42.68 1.12
CA ASP A 752 -30.15 -43.93 0.65
C ASP A 752 -29.19 -43.75 -0.56
N GLY A 753 -28.45 -42.65 -0.58
CA GLY A 753 -27.48 -42.33 -1.63
C GLY A 753 -28.07 -41.84 -2.96
N ALA A 754 -29.40 -41.67 -3.04
CA ALA A 754 -30.11 -41.08 -4.17
C ALA A 754 -30.71 -39.73 -3.80
N GLN A 755 -30.92 -38.85 -4.78
CA GLN A 755 -31.59 -37.56 -4.54
C GLN A 755 -33.06 -37.79 -4.15
N ASP A 756 -33.48 -37.16 -3.06
CA ASP A 756 -34.84 -37.22 -2.54
C ASP A 756 -35.61 -35.97 -2.94
N LEU A 757 -36.62 -36.13 -3.80
CA LEU A 757 -37.40 -35.03 -4.34
C LEU A 757 -38.17 -34.25 -3.24
N GLY A 758 -38.56 -34.92 -2.15
CA GLY A 758 -39.20 -34.28 -1.01
C GLY A 758 -38.23 -33.37 -0.27
N LYS A 759 -37.03 -33.88 0.03
CA LYS A 759 -35.97 -33.08 0.67
C LYS A 759 -35.50 -31.92 -0.20
N ILE A 760 -35.40 -32.10 -1.53
CA ILE A 760 -35.09 -31.00 -2.46
C ILE A 760 -36.12 -29.88 -2.31
N ARG A 761 -37.42 -30.19 -2.40
CA ARG A 761 -38.49 -29.20 -2.26
C ARG A 761 -38.45 -28.52 -0.88
N ALA A 762 -38.28 -29.30 0.18
CA ALA A 762 -38.18 -28.79 1.55
C ALA A 762 -36.99 -27.85 1.73
N PHE A 763 -35.82 -28.17 1.16
CA PHE A 763 -34.64 -27.31 1.21
C PHE A 763 -34.90 -25.97 0.53
N VAL A 764 -35.44 -26.00 -0.71
CA VAL A 764 -35.74 -24.78 -1.46
C VAL A 764 -36.74 -23.92 -0.70
N GLN A 765 -37.80 -24.52 -0.13
CA GLN A 765 -38.80 -23.81 0.67
C GLN A 765 -38.20 -23.19 1.94
N ALA A 766 -37.35 -23.92 2.66
CA ALA A 766 -36.68 -23.42 3.86
C ALA A 766 -35.84 -22.16 3.57
N VAL A 767 -35.15 -22.12 2.42
CA VAL A 767 -34.35 -20.95 2.01
C VAL A 767 -35.22 -19.80 1.50
N ARG A 768 -36.34 -20.10 0.83
CA ARG A 768 -37.27 -19.07 0.36
C ARG A 768 -38.03 -18.38 1.50
N GLY A 769 -38.07 -18.99 2.69
CA GLY A 769 -38.61 -18.39 3.91
C GLY A 769 -37.64 -17.47 4.69
N LEU A 770 -36.41 -17.25 4.21
CA LEU A 770 -35.37 -16.44 4.89
C LEU A 770 -35.45 -14.92 4.64
#